data_AF-A0A2T3ZN63-F1
#
_entry.id   AF-A0A2T3ZN63-F1
#
_cell.length_a   1.000
_cell.length_b   1.000
_cell.length_c   1.000
_cell.angle_alpha   90.00
_cell.angle_beta   90.00
_cell.angle_gamma   90.00
#
_symmetry.space_group_name_H-M   'P 1'
#
loop_
_entity.id
_entity.type
_entity.pdbx_description
1 polymer ?
#
loop_
_entity_poly.entity_id
_entity_poly.type
_entity_poly.pdbx_seq_one_letter_code
_entity_poly.pdbx_strand_id
1 'polypeptide(L)'
;MSSSTSAIDLRVLTRKLTSIPPAQLPHSLPSLIRHVLRCRDALSAPQDPKAKGDGSQASMLVHKLKTSITTLLNGRSREGRFVAIGLVKAAVDVGGWETLRGSAAWVSGLLSIVQKGDPPASKELAIVTLTKIYMLVHPYQTLVREVATPTLPAFATACMQLLKQKGESQSVLAPMDLIETICESFSTLIPLYPPTFRPFSSQVRTAVGPYLAPTCSDEISVPESLKRAARRLVASLHFVAAKAGGSDEWAKLVDGILQEFHTTADQVLRAVDESWEATSGRTRSKVDVDGEPHGEGSSAEHLPRWSGLAAGTDRLIGLFEFLGDLLSYPTKAAVAIPISGLVDTISRVCLIARLSKSQTWEQAVDTNASIGREEKDELWSLLPDIHVAAMKLIVSLFQRLQRHMLPLVPELLDHLIRVFKSGISIPSVRIAGYTTLNTILQLAGPTLSKPAVEMLEPVMGACCRDLQQDTGFLKPADKPAPSNTTGKGTKSGAAPVNTDLFLQPQAAAAASESPTLETDHRNTANELLTAMLSLLPQSHLKPSYRGNLDKTAMLTGNRDAMLASVLNPYRDHHGRMYPSILPHLAQQFPHDQGLEILRSNLRTSGISGSGSEMFASLSEVAELQQIDEEQEEEQDQQDEEMQDQDAESKSPEKEATSSGADLKAGLPIQSTTAAAAAAASVSAPNPFEPRASNNTERASSPPKRKHEGPDVPLNPKRQEIEKAEPAVLPAVVPQTKEDAEDSESDDDASVHLNMELEDDDDEEEEDEEE
;
A
#
# COMPACT_ATOMS: atom_id res chain seq x y z
N MET A 1 -17.31 14.59 -44.54
CA MET A 1 -18.68 14.16 -44.14
C MET A 1 -18.98 14.36 -42.64
N SER A 2 -18.00 14.38 -41.72
CA SER A 2 -18.29 14.59 -40.28
C SER A 2 -18.86 15.97 -39.92
N SER A 3 -18.45 17.02 -40.65
CA SER A 3 -18.86 18.42 -40.42
C SER A 3 -20.37 18.67 -40.55
N SER A 4 -21.05 17.97 -41.47
CA SER A 4 -22.50 18.09 -41.64
C SER A 4 -23.28 17.45 -40.48
N THR A 5 -22.77 16.35 -39.90
CA THR A 5 -23.39 15.67 -38.77
C THR A 5 -23.24 16.45 -37.45
N SER A 6 -22.05 16.99 -37.15
CA SER A 6 -21.86 17.81 -35.94
C SER A 6 -22.70 19.09 -35.97
N ALA A 7 -22.89 19.71 -37.14
CA ALA A 7 -23.80 20.84 -37.33
C ALA A 7 -25.29 20.47 -37.17
N ILE A 8 -25.68 19.19 -37.20
CA ILE A 8 -27.04 18.72 -36.89
C ILE A 8 -27.18 18.46 -35.39
N ASP A 9 -26.25 17.72 -34.77
CA ASP A 9 -26.26 17.48 -33.32
C ASP A 9 -26.21 18.80 -32.53
N LEU A 10 -25.43 19.80 -32.96
CA LEU A 10 -25.44 21.15 -32.38
C LEU A 10 -26.85 21.79 -32.41
N ARG A 11 -27.54 21.77 -33.56
CA ARG A 11 -28.89 22.34 -33.69
C ARG A 11 -29.91 21.62 -32.81
N VAL A 12 -29.83 20.30 -32.70
CA VAL A 12 -30.69 19.50 -31.81
C VAL A 12 -30.41 19.84 -30.35
N LEU A 13 -29.14 19.93 -29.96
CA LEU A 13 -28.71 20.30 -28.61
C LEU A 13 -29.21 21.69 -28.22
N THR A 14 -28.93 22.73 -29.02
CA THR A 14 -29.39 24.10 -28.71
C THR A 14 -30.92 24.19 -28.67
N ARG A 15 -31.64 23.48 -29.56
CA ARG A 15 -33.11 23.41 -29.52
C ARG A 15 -33.59 22.83 -28.19
N LYS A 16 -33.08 21.65 -27.79
CA LYS A 16 -33.47 20.97 -26.54
C LYS A 16 -33.23 21.87 -25.31
N LEU A 17 -32.07 22.54 -25.24
CA LEU A 17 -31.75 23.46 -24.14
C LEU A 17 -32.70 24.68 -24.07
N THR A 18 -33.30 25.09 -25.19
CA THR A 18 -34.30 26.18 -25.21
C THR A 18 -35.75 25.71 -25.04
N SER A 19 -36.06 24.42 -25.28
CA SER A 19 -37.44 23.91 -25.28
C SER A 19 -37.84 23.09 -24.06
N ILE A 20 -36.87 22.63 -23.26
CA ILE A 20 -37.12 21.80 -22.07
C ILE A 20 -37.04 22.71 -20.82
N PRO A 21 -38.08 22.75 -19.96
CA PRO A 21 -38.06 23.54 -18.74
C PRO A 21 -36.90 23.13 -17.80
N PRO A 22 -36.29 24.05 -17.04
CA PRO A 22 -35.11 23.76 -16.21
C PRO A 22 -35.26 22.56 -15.27
N ALA A 23 -36.44 22.37 -14.66
CA ALA A 23 -36.73 21.23 -13.78
C ALA A 23 -36.70 19.86 -14.49
N GLN A 24 -36.91 19.81 -15.80
CA GLN A 24 -36.91 18.56 -16.61
C GLN A 24 -35.58 18.31 -17.32
N LEU A 25 -34.67 19.30 -17.34
CA LEU A 25 -33.36 19.16 -17.95
C LEU A 25 -32.48 18.04 -17.34
N PRO A 26 -32.48 17.75 -16.01
CA PRO A 26 -31.64 16.69 -15.43
C PRO A 26 -31.89 15.31 -16.05
N HIS A 27 -33.15 14.91 -16.23
CA HIS A 27 -33.51 13.65 -16.90
C HIS A 27 -33.05 13.59 -18.37
N SER A 28 -32.85 14.75 -19.00
CA SER A 28 -32.34 14.86 -20.38
C SER A 28 -30.81 14.88 -20.45
N LEU A 29 -30.10 15.10 -19.34
CA LEU A 29 -28.65 15.33 -19.31
C LEU A 29 -27.82 14.25 -20.04
N PRO A 30 -28.08 12.93 -19.90
CA PRO A 30 -27.34 11.91 -20.65
C PRO A 30 -27.52 12.04 -22.18
N SER A 31 -28.71 12.42 -22.65
CA SER A 31 -28.94 12.70 -24.07
C SER A 31 -28.23 13.98 -24.53
N LEU A 32 -28.23 15.03 -23.70
CA LEU A 32 -27.58 16.30 -24.02
C LEU A 32 -26.05 16.13 -24.10
N ILE A 33 -25.45 15.43 -23.13
CA ILE A 33 -24.02 15.05 -23.15
C ILE A 33 -23.69 14.24 -24.40
N ARG A 34 -24.51 13.24 -24.77
CA ARG A 34 -24.27 12.44 -25.99
C ARG A 34 -24.29 13.28 -27.28
N HIS A 35 -25.06 14.37 -27.33
CA HIS A 35 -24.96 15.34 -28.43
C HIS A 35 -23.67 16.17 -28.35
N VAL A 36 -23.28 16.68 -27.17
CA VAL A 36 -22.01 17.43 -26.97
C VAL A 36 -20.80 16.62 -27.43
N LEU A 37 -20.71 15.34 -27.05
CA LEU A 37 -19.60 14.45 -27.42
C LEU A 37 -19.47 14.27 -28.95
N ARG A 38 -20.59 14.25 -29.68
CA ARG A 38 -20.62 14.22 -31.16
C ARG A 38 -20.26 15.55 -31.82
N CYS A 39 -20.28 16.65 -31.07
CA CYS A 39 -19.94 17.98 -31.57
C CYS A 39 -18.43 18.28 -31.50
N ARG A 40 -17.57 17.31 -31.13
CA ARG A 40 -16.10 17.45 -31.00
C ARG A 40 -15.48 18.30 -32.10
N ASP A 41 -15.59 17.87 -33.36
CA ASP A 41 -15.03 18.55 -34.54
C ASP A 41 -15.39 20.05 -34.62
N ALA A 42 -16.60 20.42 -34.18
CA ALA A 42 -17.09 21.80 -34.22
C ALA A 42 -16.71 22.61 -32.97
N LEU A 43 -16.56 21.95 -31.81
CA LEU A 43 -16.15 22.56 -30.54
C LEU A 43 -14.65 22.81 -30.44
N SER A 44 -13.84 22.03 -31.18
CA SER A 44 -12.38 22.19 -31.28
C SER A 44 -11.91 22.98 -32.52
N ALA A 45 -12.82 23.35 -33.43
CA ALA A 45 -12.49 24.17 -34.60
C ALA A 45 -12.27 25.64 -34.21
N PRO A 46 -11.34 26.37 -34.85
CA PRO A 46 -11.10 27.80 -34.59
C PRO A 46 -12.36 28.66 -34.80
N GLN A 47 -12.71 29.47 -33.79
CA GLN A 47 -13.93 30.27 -33.78
C GLN A 47 -13.71 31.68 -34.37
N ASP A 48 -13.29 31.76 -35.65
CA ASP A 48 -13.03 33.05 -36.32
C ASP A 48 -14.34 33.71 -36.84
N PRO A 49 -14.75 34.88 -36.32
CA PRO A 49 -15.97 35.57 -36.74
C PRO A 49 -15.91 36.16 -38.17
N LYS A 50 -14.75 36.12 -38.86
CA LYS A 50 -14.59 36.62 -40.24
C LYS A 50 -14.66 35.51 -41.31
N ALA A 51 -14.76 34.23 -40.92
CA ALA A 51 -14.83 33.12 -41.86
C ALA A 51 -16.14 33.14 -42.67
N LYS A 52 -16.05 33.20 -44.01
CA LYS A 52 -17.21 33.08 -44.92
C LYS A 52 -17.44 31.62 -45.32
N GLY A 53 -18.67 31.11 -45.14
CA GLY A 53 -19.07 29.74 -45.50
C GLY A 53 -19.69 28.98 -44.31
N ASP A 54 -19.85 27.66 -44.44
CA ASP A 54 -20.52 26.82 -43.43
C ASP A 54 -19.87 26.87 -42.03
N GLY A 55 -18.56 27.17 -41.96
CA GLY A 55 -17.86 27.40 -40.70
C GLY A 55 -18.47 28.52 -39.85
N SER A 56 -19.05 29.55 -40.49
CA SER A 56 -19.78 30.62 -39.82
C SER A 56 -21.03 30.10 -39.09
N GLN A 57 -21.79 29.21 -39.73
CA GLN A 57 -22.98 28.58 -39.14
C GLN A 57 -22.63 27.68 -37.96
N ALA A 58 -21.56 26.88 -38.10
CA ALA A 58 -21.04 26.09 -36.98
C ALA A 58 -20.60 26.96 -35.80
N SER A 59 -19.87 28.05 -36.06
CA SER A 59 -19.39 28.96 -35.01
C SER A 59 -20.53 29.71 -34.31
N MET A 60 -21.55 30.18 -35.05
CA MET A 60 -22.75 30.78 -34.44
C MET A 60 -23.51 29.79 -33.53
N LEU A 61 -23.57 28.51 -33.91
CA LEU A 61 -24.18 27.46 -33.07
C LEU A 61 -23.34 27.16 -31.82
N VAL A 62 -22.01 27.12 -31.94
CA VAL A 62 -21.09 26.95 -30.79
C VAL A 62 -21.17 28.16 -29.85
N HIS A 63 -21.21 29.39 -30.37
CA HIS A 63 -21.42 30.58 -29.55
C HIS A 63 -22.77 30.51 -28.83
N LYS A 64 -23.87 30.21 -29.53
CA LYS A 64 -25.20 30.10 -28.94
C LYS A 64 -25.27 29.00 -27.86
N LEU A 65 -24.60 27.86 -28.07
CA LEU A 65 -24.44 26.82 -27.05
C LEU A 65 -23.67 27.35 -25.83
N LYS A 66 -22.52 28.01 -26.02
CA LYS A 66 -21.74 28.62 -24.94
C LYS A 66 -22.57 29.63 -24.15
N THR A 67 -23.36 30.48 -24.82
CA THR A 67 -24.32 31.39 -24.17
C THR A 67 -25.37 30.64 -23.36
N SER A 68 -26.06 29.64 -23.94
CA SER A 68 -27.10 28.87 -23.23
C SER A 68 -26.56 28.17 -21.99
N ILE A 69 -25.34 27.61 -22.04
CA ILE A 69 -24.68 27.01 -20.87
C ILE A 69 -24.44 28.07 -19.79
N THR A 70 -23.89 29.24 -20.15
CA THR A 70 -23.65 30.34 -19.20
C THR A 70 -24.95 30.92 -18.61
N THR A 71 -26.04 30.99 -19.39
CA THR A 71 -27.36 31.42 -18.90
C THR A 71 -27.96 30.41 -17.91
N LEU A 72 -27.81 29.11 -18.15
CA LEU A 72 -28.25 28.07 -17.21
C LEU A 72 -27.38 28.08 -15.94
N LEU A 73 -26.06 28.22 -16.07
CA LEU A 73 -25.08 28.23 -14.96
C LEU A 73 -25.28 29.41 -14.00
N ASN A 74 -25.70 30.57 -14.52
CA ASN A 74 -26.04 31.76 -13.73
C ASN A 74 -27.55 31.88 -13.42
N GLY A 75 -28.34 30.85 -13.74
CA GLY A 75 -29.78 30.83 -13.55
C GLY A 75 -30.21 30.62 -12.09
N ARG A 76 -31.47 30.97 -11.76
CA ARG A 76 -32.02 30.80 -10.40
C ARG A 76 -32.41 29.35 -10.05
N SER A 77 -32.67 28.51 -11.05
CA SER A 77 -32.97 27.08 -10.86
C SER A 77 -31.71 26.31 -10.42
N ARG A 78 -31.88 25.34 -9.50
CA ARG A 78 -30.79 24.43 -9.09
C ARG A 78 -30.56 23.35 -10.14
N GLU A 79 -31.65 22.89 -10.73
CA GLU A 79 -31.76 21.82 -11.72
C GLU A 79 -31.10 22.22 -13.05
N GLY A 80 -31.37 23.45 -13.51
CA GLY A 80 -30.72 24.05 -14.67
C GLY A 80 -29.21 24.28 -14.44
N ARG A 81 -28.80 24.63 -13.22
CA ARG A 81 -27.38 24.79 -12.87
C ARG A 81 -26.66 23.45 -12.80
N PHE A 82 -27.24 22.42 -12.21
CA PHE A 82 -26.71 21.05 -12.23
C PHE A 82 -26.45 20.56 -13.65
N VAL A 83 -27.41 20.77 -14.55
CA VAL A 83 -27.28 20.45 -15.98
C VAL A 83 -26.19 21.29 -16.66
N ALA A 84 -26.08 22.58 -16.32
CA ALA A 84 -25.03 23.43 -16.86
C ALA A 84 -23.63 22.91 -16.50
N ILE A 85 -23.40 22.43 -15.27
CA ILE A 85 -22.11 21.84 -14.86
C ILE A 85 -21.77 20.65 -15.76
N GLY A 86 -22.68 19.68 -15.90
CA GLY A 86 -22.45 18.49 -16.73
C GLY A 86 -22.18 18.82 -18.21
N LEU A 87 -22.79 19.89 -18.73
CA LEU A 87 -22.54 20.39 -20.08
C LEU A 87 -21.21 21.14 -20.21
N VAL A 88 -20.80 21.93 -19.21
CA VAL A 88 -19.46 22.52 -19.15
C VAL A 88 -18.40 21.41 -19.18
N LYS A 89 -18.54 20.40 -18.31
CA LYS A 89 -17.60 19.26 -18.26
C LYS A 89 -17.49 18.56 -19.61
N ALA A 90 -18.63 18.15 -20.18
CA ALA A 90 -18.65 17.47 -21.48
C ALA A 90 -18.09 18.35 -22.61
N ALA A 91 -18.27 19.68 -22.56
CA ALA A 91 -17.72 20.59 -23.56
C ALA A 91 -16.20 20.76 -23.44
N VAL A 92 -15.64 20.90 -22.22
CA VAL A 92 -14.18 21.00 -22.05
C VAL A 92 -13.45 19.68 -22.32
N ASP A 93 -14.10 18.54 -22.05
CA ASP A 93 -13.56 17.21 -22.32
C ASP A 93 -13.35 16.93 -23.84
N VAL A 94 -14.13 17.55 -24.74
CA VAL A 94 -14.00 17.34 -26.21
C VAL A 94 -13.56 18.57 -27.00
N GLY A 95 -13.84 19.78 -26.52
CA GLY A 95 -13.63 21.03 -27.26
C GLY A 95 -12.21 21.58 -27.24
N GLY A 96 -11.31 20.99 -26.45
CA GLY A 96 -9.89 21.35 -26.43
C GLY A 96 -9.62 22.85 -26.22
N TRP A 97 -8.56 23.36 -26.85
CA TRP A 97 -8.08 24.74 -26.72
C TRP A 97 -9.18 25.81 -26.95
N GLU A 98 -9.95 25.70 -28.03
CA GLU A 98 -10.99 26.68 -28.41
C GLU A 98 -12.20 26.71 -27.44
N THR A 99 -12.35 25.68 -26.60
CA THR A 99 -13.33 25.67 -25.52
C THR A 99 -12.72 26.08 -24.18
N LEU A 100 -11.50 25.65 -23.87
CA LEU A 100 -10.76 26.06 -22.66
C LEU A 100 -10.47 27.57 -22.63
N ARG A 101 -10.08 28.17 -23.76
CA ARG A 101 -9.85 29.63 -23.85
C ARG A 101 -11.09 30.48 -23.52
N GLY A 102 -12.29 29.90 -23.67
CA GLY A 102 -13.55 30.55 -23.30
C GLY A 102 -14.07 30.24 -21.90
N SER A 103 -13.35 29.42 -21.11
CA SER A 103 -13.93 28.83 -19.89
C SER A 103 -13.98 29.74 -18.66
N ALA A 104 -13.32 30.91 -18.68
CA ALA A 104 -13.22 31.81 -17.51
C ALA A 104 -14.60 32.12 -16.88
N ALA A 105 -15.58 32.50 -17.70
CA ALA A 105 -16.94 32.79 -17.25
C ALA A 105 -17.68 31.56 -16.69
N TRP A 106 -17.33 30.35 -17.15
CA TRP A 106 -17.83 29.11 -16.57
C TRP A 106 -17.16 28.80 -15.23
N VAL A 107 -15.84 29.01 -15.12
CA VAL A 107 -15.11 28.81 -13.85
C VAL A 107 -15.66 29.72 -12.74
N SER A 108 -15.96 30.99 -13.03
CA SER A 108 -16.61 31.88 -12.07
C SER A 108 -18.02 31.40 -11.65
N GLY A 109 -18.82 30.91 -12.61
CA GLY A 109 -20.16 30.38 -12.33
C GLY A 109 -20.14 29.06 -11.53
N LEU A 110 -19.20 28.16 -11.84
CA LEU A 110 -18.96 26.91 -11.12
C LEU A 110 -18.48 27.18 -9.69
N LEU A 111 -17.50 28.07 -9.50
CA LEU A 111 -17.03 28.50 -8.19
C LEU A 111 -18.17 29.06 -7.34
N SER A 112 -19.04 29.86 -7.96
CA SER A 112 -20.24 30.39 -7.31
C SER A 112 -21.25 29.30 -6.89
N ILE A 113 -21.21 28.08 -7.44
CA ILE A 113 -22.07 26.97 -6.98
C ILE A 113 -21.46 26.29 -5.75
N VAL A 114 -20.14 26.06 -5.74
CA VAL A 114 -19.41 25.53 -4.58
C VAL A 114 -19.62 26.42 -3.34
N GLN A 115 -19.53 27.74 -3.53
CA GLN A 115 -19.66 28.76 -2.48
C GLN A 115 -21.10 29.02 -1.99
N LYS A 116 -22.16 28.63 -2.74
CA LYS A 116 -23.56 28.96 -2.40
C LYS A 116 -24.32 27.79 -1.75
N GLY A 117 -25.55 28.06 -1.31
CA GLY A 117 -26.49 27.08 -0.74
C GLY A 117 -27.10 26.13 -1.79
N ASP A 118 -26.24 25.48 -2.57
CA ASP A 118 -26.61 24.46 -3.56
C ASP A 118 -26.49 23.03 -3.02
N PRO A 119 -27.23 22.06 -3.59
CA PRO A 119 -27.21 20.66 -3.12
C PRO A 119 -25.81 20.04 -3.21
N PRO A 120 -25.43 19.09 -2.32
CA PRO A 120 -24.11 18.48 -2.30
C PRO A 120 -23.64 17.93 -3.66
N ALA A 121 -24.48 17.15 -4.36
CA ALA A 121 -24.19 16.62 -5.70
C ALA A 121 -23.93 17.71 -6.77
N SER A 122 -24.46 18.93 -6.60
CA SER A 122 -24.13 20.07 -7.46
C SER A 122 -22.77 20.69 -7.11
N LYS A 123 -22.34 20.63 -5.84
CA LYS A 123 -21.01 21.09 -5.42
C LYS A 123 -19.93 20.09 -5.83
N GLU A 124 -20.16 18.81 -5.58
CA GLU A 124 -19.35 17.66 -5.98
C GLU A 124 -19.03 17.70 -7.48
N LEU A 125 -20.08 17.69 -8.34
CA LEU A 125 -19.90 17.75 -9.78
C LEU A 125 -19.23 19.06 -10.24
N ALA A 126 -19.46 20.18 -9.54
CA ALA A 126 -18.76 21.45 -9.82
C ALA A 126 -17.26 21.38 -9.43
N ILE A 127 -16.91 20.73 -8.33
CA ILE A 127 -15.53 20.49 -7.89
C ILE A 127 -14.80 19.60 -8.88
N VAL A 128 -15.39 18.48 -9.30
CA VAL A 128 -14.86 17.59 -10.36
C VAL A 128 -14.64 18.38 -11.67
N THR A 129 -15.59 19.23 -12.05
CA THR A 129 -15.51 20.03 -13.28
C THR A 129 -14.46 21.13 -13.21
N LEU A 130 -14.35 21.82 -12.07
CA LEU A 130 -13.30 22.82 -11.81
C LEU A 130 -11.91 22.18 -11.82
N THR A 131 -11.74 21.05 -11.12
CA THR A 131 -10.51 20.25 -11.13
C THR A 131 -10.11 19.87 -12.55
N LYS A 132 -11.06 19.41 -13.37
CA LYS A 132 -10.82 19.06 -14.78
C LYS A 132 -10.39 20.27 -15.61
N ILE A 133 -10.99 21.44 -15.40
CA ILE A 133 -10.57 22.68 -16.09
C ILE A 133 -9.16 23.10 -15.64
N TYR A 134 -8.88 23.12 -14.33
CA TYR A 134 -7.57 23.50 -13.81
C TYR A 134 -6.45 22.56 -14.27
N MET A 135 -6.70 21.25 -14.38
CA MET A 135 -5.77 20.32 -15.04
C MET A 135 -5.55 20.66 -16.53
N LEU A 136 -6.63 20.94 -17.27
CA LEU A 136 -6.57 21.16 -18.72
C LEU A 136 -5.96 22.52 -19.12
N VAL A 137 -6.01 23.53 -18.26
CA VAL A 137 -5.34 24.83 -18.52
C VAL A 137 -3.87 24.85 -18.10
N HIS A 138 -3.43 23.96 -17.18
CA HIS A 138 -2.05 23.93 -16.67
C HIS A 138 -0.94 23.94 -17.74
N PRO A 139 -1.05 23.20 -18.87
CA PRO A 139 -0.05 23.24 -19.95
C PRO A 139 0.09 24.61 -20.64
N TYR A 140 -0.87 25.51 -20.47
CA TYR A 140 -1.00 26.75 -21.23
C TYR A 140 -0.86 27.97 -20.31
N GLN A 141 0.36 28.51 -20.21
CA GLN A 141 0.72 29.56 -19.25
C GLN A 141 -0.08 30.87 -19.39
N THR A 142 -0.69 31.15 -20.54
CA THR A 142 -1.67 32.24 -20.70
C THR A 142 -2.98 31.94 -19.97
N LEU A 143 -3.58 30.75 -20.20
CA LEU A 143 -4.80 30.32 -19.50
C LEU A 143 -4.58 30.09 -18.00
N VAL A 144 -3.36 29.72 -17.57
CA VAL A 144 -3.01 29.71 -16.15
C VAL A 144 -3.19 31.11 -15.55
N ARG A 145 -2.64 32.15 -16.19
CA ARG A 145 -2.76 33.54 -15.72
C ARG A 145 -4.17 34.12 -15.85
N GLU A 146 -4.87 33.80 -16.93
CA GLU A 146 -6.22 34.31 -17.24
C GLU A 146 -7.34 33.60 -16.46
N VAL A 147 -7.14 32.32 -16.09
CA VAL A 147 -8.18 31.47 -15.47
C VAL A 147 -7.74 30.93 -14.10
N ALA A 148 -6.64 30.17 -14.03
CA ALA A 148 -6.29 29.46 -12.80
C ALA A 148 -5.83 30.40 -11.66
N THR A 149 -4.87 31.29 -11.93
CA THR A 149 -4.33 32.24 -10.93
C THR A 149 -5.41 33.07 -10.22
N PRO A 150 -6.39 33.69 -10.90
CA PRO A 150 -7.42 34.49 -10.21
C PRO A 150 -8.49 33.68 -9.46
N THR A 151 -8.77 32.43 -9.82
CA THR A 151 -9.92 31.68 -9.24
C THR A 151 -9.53 30.50 -8.36
N LEU A 152 -8.34 29.90 -8.54
CA LEU A 152 -7.88 28.74 -7.77
C LEU A 152 -7.74 29.01 -6.26
N PRO A 153 -7.25 30.17 -5.78
CA PRO A 153 -7.22 30.48 -4.34
C PRO A 153 -8.63 30.53 -3.74
N ALA A 154 -9.60 31.13 -4.44
CA ALA A 154 -10.98 31.23 -4.00
C ALA A 154 -11.71 29.87 -4.03
N PHE A 155 -11.31 28.98 -4.95
CA PHE A 155 -11.74 27.58 -4.97
C PHE A 155 -11.18 26.79 -3.78
N ALA A 156 -9.88 26.90 -3.49
CA ALA A 156 -9.27 26.25 -2.34
C ALA A 156 -9.95 26.69 -1.03
N THR A 157 -10.15 28.00 -0.84
CA THR A 157 -10.91 28.54 0.30
C THR A 157 -12.34 28.00 0.38
N ALA A 158 -13.06 27.90 -0.76
CA ALA A 158 -14.42 27.38 -0.78
C ALA A 158 -14.48 25.89 -0.41
N CYS A 159 -13.54 25.07 -0.88
CA CYS A 159 -13.41 23.68 -0.48
C CYS A 159 -13.03 23.54 1.00
N MET A 160 -12.10 24.35 1.51
CA MET A 160 -11.77 24.36 2.95
C MET A 160 -12.97 24.75 3.84
N GLN A 161 -13.87 25.61 3.36
CA GLN A 161 -15.12 25.95 4.04
C GLN A 161 -16.16 24.81 4.03
N LEU A 162 -16.01 23.81 3.15
CA LEU A 162 -16.84 22.59 3.14
C LEU A 162 -16.22 21.45 3.97
N LEU A 163 -14.88 21.41 4.08
CA LEU A 163 -14.17 20.46 4.95
C LEU A 163 -14.28 20.82 6.44
N LYS A 164 -14.34 22.12 6.78
CA LYS A 164 -14.45 22.57 8.17
C LYS A 164 -15.84 22.22 8.75
N GLN A 165 -15.89 21.12 9.50
CA GLN A 165 -17.02 20.77 10.35
C GLN A 165 -17.38 21.95 11.27
N LYS A 166 -18.67 22.27 11.38
CA LYS A 166 -19.18 23.29 12.30
C LYS A 166 -19.83 22.61 13.50
N GLY A 167 -19.27 22.83 14.68
CA GLY A 167 -19.78 22.27 15.93
C GLY A 167 -21.21 22.73 16.25
N GLU A 168 -22.05 21.74 16.57
CA GLU A 168 -23.30 21.71 17.36
C GLU A 168 -24.45 22.71 17.09
N SER A 169 -24.18 23.96 16.70
CA SER A 169 -25.16 25.05 16.76
C SER A 169 -25.87 25.37 15.44
N GLN A 170 -25.24 25.13 14.28
CA GLN A 170 -25.86 25.32 12.95
C GLN A 170 -25.01 24.86 11.74
N SER A 171 -25.13 23.58 11.34
CA SER A 171 -25.32 23.14 9.93
C SER A 171 -25.18 21.62 9.76
N VAL A 172 -25.95 21.05 8.82
CA VAL A 172 -25.81 19.66 8.32
C VAL A 172 -24.33 19.36 7.98
N LEU A 173 -23.81 18.19 8.41
CA LEU A 173 -22.48 17.73 8.01
C LEU A 173 -22.34 17.68 6.48
N ALA A 174 -21.14 17.95 5.97
CA ALA A 174 -20.84 17.67 4.57
C ALA A 174 -20.89 16.14 4.35
N PRO A 175 -21.60 15.63 3.30
CA PRO A 175 -21.60 14.20 3.00
C PRO A 175 -20.18 13.68 2.72
N MET A 176 -19.89 12.45 3.13
CA MET A 176 -18.54 11.88 3.02
C MET A 176 -18.05 11.84 1.56
N ASP A 177 -18.93 11.53 0.61
CA ASP A 177 -18.65 11.55 -0.85
C ASP A 177 -18.14 12.92 -1.34
N LEU A 178 -18.64 14.02 -0.75
CA LEU A 178 -18.21 15.39 -1.06
C LEU A 178 -16.84 15.70 -0.43
N ILE A 179 -16.56 15.17 0.76
CA ILE A 179 -15.25 15.28 1.42
C ILE A 179 -14.21 14.49 0.62
N GLU A 180 -14.52 13.26 0.22
CA GLU A 180 -13.68 12.41 -0.64
C GLU A 180 -13.37 13.11 -1.96
N THR A 181 -14.40 13.66 -2.63
CA THR A 181 -14.25 14.45 -3.86
C THR A 181 -13.35 15.67 -3.68
N ILE A 182 -13.38 16.34 -2.53
CA ILE A 182 -12.45 17.45 -2.22
C ILE A 182 -11.04 16.92 -2.04
N CYS A 183 -10.86 15.80 -1.34
CA CYS A 183 -9.55 15.18 -1.11
C CYS A 183 -8.88 14.71 -2.41
N GLU A 184 -9.62 14.06 -3.31
CA GLU A 184 -9.16 13.72 -4.66
C GLU A 184 -8.82 14.97 -5.49
N SER A 185 -9.68 15.99 -5.48
CA SER A 185 -9.49 17.27 -6.15
C SER A 185 -8.18 17.94 -5.71
N PHE A 186 -7.96 18.08 -4.40
CA PHE A 186 -6.74 18.70 -3.88
C PHE A 186 -5.51 17.84 -4.19
N SER A 187 -5.56 16.52 -3.98
CA SER A 187 -4.48 15.58 -4.34
C SER A 187 -4.06 15.68 -5.82
N THR A 188 -5.01 16.01 -6.70
CA THR A 188 -4.80 16.16 -8.14
C THR A 188 -4.23 17.54 -8.51
N LEU A 189 -4.61 18.61 -7.78
CA LEU A 189 -4.24 19.99 -8.10
C LEU A 189 -2.99 20.48 -7.37
N ILE A 190 -2.67 19.93 -6.20
CA ILE A 190 -1.49 20.26 -5.41
C ILE A 190 -0.17 20.09 -6.21
N PRO A 191 0.07 18.98 -6.94
CA PRO A 191 1.26 18.83 -7.77
C PRO A 191 1.38 19.83 -8.92
N LEU A 192 0.25 20.35 -9.42
CA LEU A 192 0.18 21.27 -10.56
C LEU A 192 0.29 22.75 -10.13
N TYR A 193 -0.23 23.09 -8.95
CA TYR A 193 -0.25 24.46 -8.44
C TYR A 193 0.29 24.60 -7.00
N PRO A 194 1.48 24.04 -6.64
CA PRO A 194 1.91 24.00 -5.24
C PRO A 194 1.95 25.37 -4.51
N PRO A 195 2.40 26.48 -5.13
CA PRO A 195 2.39 27.80 -4.47
C PRO A 195 1.01 28.29 -4.04
N THR A 196 -0.06 27.88 -4.74
CA THR A 196 -1.44 28.26 -4.40
C THR A 196 -1.98 27.45 -3.23
N PHE A 197 -1.55 26.20 -3.06
CA PHE A 197 -2.00 25.33 -1.96
C PHE A 197 -1.17 25.47 -0.68
N ARG A 198 0.07 25.97 -0.75
CA ARG A 198 0.95 26.16 0.42
C ARG A 198 0.29 26.87 1.62
N PRO A 199 -0.50 27.96 1.48
CA PRO A 199 -1.13 28.63 2.62
C PRO A 199 -2.24 27.83 3.33
N PHE A 200 -2.66 26.71 2.75
CA PHE A 200 -3.73 25.87 3.27
C PHE A 200 -3.22 24.57 3.91
N SER A 201 -1.91 24.28 3.88
CA SER A 201 -1.35 22.97 4.25
C SER A 201 -1.70 22.51 5.66
N SER A 202 -1.51 23.36 6.67
CA SER A 202 -1.89 23.07 8.07
C SER A 202 -3.40 22.88 8.21
N GLN A 203 -4.19 23.79 7.65
CA GLN A 203 -5.66 23.72 7.67
C GLN A 203 -6.18 22.45 6.99
N VAL A 204 -5.50 21.96 5.94
CA VAL A 204 -5.80 20.68 5.30
C VAL A 204 -5.52 19.52 6.26
N ARG A 205 -4.32 19.43 6.85
CA ARG A 205 -3.99 18.35 7.81
C ARG A 205 -5.01 18.28 8.94
N THR A 206 -5.29 19.40 9.60
CA THR A 206 -6.28 19.46 10.69
C THR A 206 -7.71 19.11 10.25
N ALA A 207 -8.11 19.44 9.02
CA ALA A 207 -9.45 19.15 8.52
C ALA A 207 -9.65 17.71 8.00
N VAL A 208 -8.56 16.95 7.75
CA VAL A 208 -8.65 15.54 7.32
C VAL A 208 -8.07 14.52 8.29
N GLY A 209 -7.42 14.96 9.38
CA GLY A 209 -6.91 14.11 10.47
C GLY A 209 -7.90 13.04 10.96
N PRO A 210 -9.18 13.37 11.23
CA PRO A 210 -10.22 12.41 11.62
C PRO A 210 -10.52 11.30 10.59
N TYR A 211 -10.00 11.39 9.35
CA TYR A 211 -10.20 10.39 8.31
C TYR A 211 -8.93 9.56 8.00
N LEU A 212 -7.80 9.82 8.66
CA LEU A 212 -6.52 9.14 8.37
C LEU A 212 -6.41 7.75 9.02
N ALA A 213 -6.70 7.69 10.32
CA ALA A 213 -6.75 6.45 11.12
C ALA A 213 -7.90 6.54 12.15
N PRO A 214 -9.17 6.58 11.66
CA PRO A 214 -10.36 6.57 12.51
C PRO A 214 -10.54 5.23 13.21
N THR A 215 -11.20 5.27 14.37
CA THR A 215 -11.31 4.19 15.35
C THR A 215 -12.76 3.96 15.77
N CYS A 216 -13.05 2.84 16.45
CA CYS A 216 -14.37 2.60 17.03
C CYS A 216 -14.77 3.59 18.15
N SER A 217 -13.85 4.42 18.65
CA SER A 217 -14.18 5.55 19.54
C SER A 217 -14.78 6.76 18.80
N ASP A 218 -14.57 6.88 17.48
CA ASP A 218 -15.02 8.03 16.70
C ASP A 218 -16.53 7.95 16.38
N GLU A 219 -17.26 9.06 16.54
CA GLU A 219 -18.70 9.15 16.23
C GLU A 219 -19.06 8.94 14.74
N ILE A 220 -18.06 8.75 13.87
CA ILE A 220 -18.18 8.80 12.42
C ILE A 220 -17.63 7.50 11.80
N SER A 221 -18.51 6.70 11.20
CA SER A 221 -18.09 5.61 10.32
C SER A 221 -17.53 6.17 9.00
N VAL A 222 -16.22 6.01 8.79
CA VAL A 222 -15.48 6.57 7.63
C VAL A 222 -15.31 5.50 6.53
N PRO A 223 -15.83 5.71 5.31
CA PRO A 223 -15.62 4.80 4.19
C PRO A 223 -14.14 4.63 3.81
N GLU A 224 -13.77 3.43 3.39
CA GLU A 224 -12.40 3.05 2.99
C GLU A 224 -11.86 3.84 1.78
N SER A 225 -12.76 4.31 0.90
CA SER A 225 -12.44 5.23 -0.19
C SER A 225 -12.02 6.61 0.34
N LEU A 226 -12.75 7.15 1.32
CA LEU A 226 -12.44 8.42 1.99
C LEU A 226 -11.14 8.33 2.82
N LYS A 227 -10.90 7.22 3.55
CA LYS A 227 -9.62 7.02 4.27
C LYS A 227 -8.43 7.18 3.33
N ARG A 228 -8.44 6.43 2.23
CA ARG A 228 -7.40 6.49 1.18
C ARG A 228 -7.29 7.87 0.53
N ALA A 229 -8.41 8.53 0.24
CA ALA A 229 -8.40 9.88 -0.32
C ALA A 229 -7.78 10.92 0.65
N ALA A 230 -8.06 10.81 1.96
CA ALA A 230 -7.48 11.66 2.99
C ALA A 230 -5.98 11.41 3.17
N ARG A 231 -5.57 10.13 3.28
CA ARG A 231 -4.16 9.71 3.33
C ARG A 231 -3.37 10.21 2.11
N ARG A 232 -3.95 10.07 0.91
CA ARG A 232 -3.40 10.59 -0.36
C ARG A 232 -3.26 12.11 -0.35
N LEU A 233 -4.22 12.84 0.22
CA LEU A 233 -4.14 14.29 0.33
C LEU A 233 -2.97 14.70 1.24
N VAL A 234 -2.85 14.11 2.43
CA VAL A 234 -1.74 14.41 3.35
C VAL A 234 -0.39 14.03 2.72
N ALA A 235 -0.30 12.86 2.08
CA ALA A 235 0.87 12.46 1.31
C ALA A 235 1.25 13.48 0.22
N SER A 236 0.27 14.10 -0.46
CA SER A 236 0.52 15.11 -1.50
C SER A 236 1.07 16.43 -0.96
N LEU A 237 0.94 16.74 0.34
CA LEU A 237 1.40 18.01 0.90
C LEU A 237 2.91 18.23 0.80
N HIS A 238 3.72 17.19 0.64
CA HIS A 238 5.16 17.33 0.40
C HIS A 238 5.47 18.15 -0.87
N PHE A 239 4.56 18.21 -1.86
CA PHE A 239 4.70 19.07 -3.04
C PHE A 239 4.65 20.57 -2.71
N VAL A 240 3.96 20.99 -1.63
CA VAL A 240 3.80 22.41 -1.26
C VAL A 240 4.92 22.93 -0.34
N ALA A 241 5.87 22.08 0.03
CA ALA A 241 7.03 22.41 0.86
C ALA A 241 7.81 23.64 0.35
N ALA A 242 8.56 24.29 1.23
CA ALA A 242 9.44 25.40 0.86
C ALA A 242 10.76 24.90 0.24
N LYS A 243 11.29 25.64 -0.74
CA LYS A 243 12.54 25.30 -1.45
C LYS A 243 12.48 23.87 -2.04
N ALA A 244 13.51 23.06 -1.83
CA ALA A 244 13.60 21.68 -2.30
C ALA A 244 13.20 20.62 -1.26
N GLY A 245 12.89 21.01 -0.01
CA GLY A 245 12.69 20.12 1.14
C GLY A 245 11.39 19.29 1.13
N GLY A 246 10.84 19.00 -0.05
CA GLY A 246 9.72 18.06 -0.22
C GLY A 246 10.12 16.60 0.02
N SER A 247 11.42 16.28 -0.01
CA SER A 247 11.96 15.04 0.55
C SER A 247 11.80 14.99 2.06
N ASP A 248 12.16 16.09 2.72
CA ASP A 248 12.33 16.16 4.17
C ASP A 248 10.95 16.24 4.86
N GLU A 249 10.00 16.96 4.24
CA GLU A 249 8.58 16.99 4.66
C GLU A 249 7.84 15.67 4.41
N TRP A 250 8.35 14.79 3.53
CA TRP A 250 7.84 13.42 3.36
C TRP A 250 8.46 12.48 4.40
N ALA A 251 9.77 12.57 4.65
CA ALA A 251 10.45 11.80 5.68
C ALA A 251 9.83 12.05 7.07
N LYS A 252 9.72 13.33 7.49
CA LYS A 252 9.08 13.72 8.77
C LYS A 252 7.65 13.17 8.93
N LEU A 253 6.89 13.01 7.84
CA LEU A 253 5.56 12.43 7.90
C LEU A 253 5.63 10.92 8.18
N VAL A 254 6.54 10.19 7.55
CA VAL A 254 6.77 8.77 7.85
C VAL A 254 7.31 8.61 9.27
N ASP A 255 8.28 9.43 9.69
CA ASP A 255 8.85 9.40 11.04
C ASP A 255 7.79 9.71 12.12
N GLY A 256 6.88 10.65 11.85
CA GLY A 256 5.73 10.96 12.72
C GLY A 256 4.75 9.80 12.86
N ILE A 257 4.39 9.15 11.75
CA ILE A 257 3.52 7.96 11.73
C ILE A 257 4.18 6.78 12.46
N LEU A 258 5.49 6.58 12.28
CA LEU A 258 6.26 5.58 13.04
C LEU A 258 6.28 5.90 14.54
N GLN A 259 6.46 7.17 14.92
CA GLN A 259 6.43 7.59 16.32
C GLN A 259 5.05 7.37 16.96
N GLU A 260 3.96 7.77 16.28
CA GLU A 260 2.57 7.53 16.71
C GLU A 260 2.26 6.03 16.77
N PHE A 261 2.72 5.23 15.81
CA PHE A 261 2.56 3.78 15.82
C PHE A 261 3.20 3.17 17.07
N HIS A 262 4.47 3.47 17.34
CA HIS A 262 5.14 2.92 18.52
C HIS A 262 4.49 3.42 19.83
N THR A 263 3.99 4.66 19.90
CA THR A 263 3.29 5.17 21.10
C THR A 263 1.90 4.55 21.27
N THR A 264 1.19 4.27 20.18
CA THR A 264 -0.06 3.51 20.20
C THR A 264 0.21 2.05 20.61
N ALA A 265 1.29 1.46 20.11
CA ALA A 265 1.69 0.09 20.43
C ALA A 265 2.16 -0.05 21.88
N ASP A 266 2.86 0.96 22.45
CA ASP A 266 3.20 0.99 23.88
C ASP A 266 1.93 0.86 24.76
N GLN A 267 0.82 1.49 24.35
CA GLN A 267 -0.48 1.40 25.03
C GLN A 267 -1.23 0.08 24.76
N VAL A 268 -1.36 -0.33 23.49
CA VAL A 268 -2.13 -1.53 23.09
C VAL A 268 -1.45 -2.83 23.52
N LEU A 269 -0.12 -2.85 23.57
CA LEU A 269 0.68 -4.03 23.90
C LEU A 269 1.15 -4.02 25.37
N ARG A 270 0.66 -3.11 26.23
CA ARG A 270 1.05 -2.98 27.65
C ARG A 270 0.85 -4.25 28.49
N ALA A 271 0.02 -5.18 27.99
CA ALA A 271 -0.23 -6.50 28.56
C ALA A 271 0.88 -7.53 28.28
N VAL A 272 1.83 -7.21 27.39
CA VAL A 272 2.87 -8.10 26.86
C VAL A 272 4.25 -7.58 27.24
N ASP A 273 5.08 -8.45 27.81
CA ASP A 273 6.49 -8.15 28.10
C ASP A 273 7.33 -8.41 26.84
N GLU A 274 7.14 -7.55 25.82
CA GLU A 274 7.63 -7.82 24.45
C GLU A 274 9.16 -8.00 24.42
N SER A 275 9.65 -9.01 23.69
CA SER A 275 11.09 -9.25 23.46
C SER A 275 11.72 -8.39 22.36
N TRP A 276 10.96 -7.44 21.79
CA TRP A 276 11.42 -6.52 20.74
C TRP A 276 12.22 -5.34 21.33
N GLU A 277 13.42 -5.12 20.78
CA GLU A 277 14.24 -3.92 21.01
C GLU A 277 14.19 -2.98 19.80
N ALA A 278 14.00 -1.68 20.03
CA ALA A 278 13.86 -0.70 18.96
C ALA A 278 15.19 -0.42 18.24
N THR A 279 15.25 -0.66 16.94
CA THR A 279 16.43 -0.37 16.09
C THR A 279 16.83 1.11 16.13
N SER A 280 15.88 1.99 16.48
CA SER A 280 16.05 3.43 16.64
C SER A 280 16.64 3.88 17.99
N GLY A 281 16.84 2.97 18.96
CA GLY A 281 17.23 3.31 20.33
C GLY A 281 16.11 3.96 21.16
N ARG A 282 14.86 3.93 20.66
CA ARG A 282 13.67 4.40 21.40
C ARG A 282 13.44 3.53 22.65
N THR A 283 13.44 4.15 23.82
CA THR A 283 12.84 3.57 25.04
C THR A 283 11.31 3.57 24.91
N ARG A 284 10.65 2.51 25.39
CA ARG A 284 9.17 2.47 25.44
C ARG A 284 8.67 3.52 26.44
N SER A 285 7.54 4.15 26.14
CA SER A 285 6.89 5.07 27.06
C SER A 285 6.45 4.34 28.33
N LYS A 286 6.55 5.00 29.49
CA LYS A 286 5.85 4.52 30.70
C LYS A 286 4.35 4.72 30.48
N VAL A 287 3.62 3.62 30.45
CA VAL A 287 2.17 3.58 30.25
C VAL A 287 1.48 3.41 31.61
N ASP A 288 0.35 4.09 31.79
CA ASP A 288 -0.48 3.90 32.98
C ASP A 288 -1.18 2.53 32.93
N VAL A 289 -1.23 1.88 34.08
CA VAL A 289 -1.84 0.56 34.30
C VAL A 289 -3.25 0.73 34.91
N ASP A 290 -3.51 1.84 35.60
CA ASP A 290 -4.77 2.12 36.32
C ASP A 290 -5.84 2.75 35.41
N GLY A 291 -6.32 2.00 34.41
CA GLY A 291 -7.43 2.42 33.54
C GLY A 291 -7.44 1.74 32.17
N GLU A 292 -8.36 2.12 31.28
CA GLU A 292 -8.35 1.70 29.87
C GLU A 292 -7.09 2.21 29.13
N PRO A 293 -6.56 1.47 28.14
CA PRO A 293 -5.50 1.99 27.27
C PRO A 293 -6.06 3.14 26.41
N HIS A 294 -5.29 4.22 26.26
CA HIS A 294 -5.78 5.44 25.60
C HIS A 294 -4.71 6.23 24.84
N GLY A 295 -5.15 6.99 23.83
CA GLY A 295 -4.30 7.91 23.07
C GLY A 295 -4.74 9.37 23.23
N GLU A 296 -3.84 10.24 23.72
CA GLU A 296 -4.13 11.67 23.94
C GLU A 296 -4.33 12.51 22.66
N GLY A 297 -4.07 11.93 21.48
CA GLY A 297 -4.19 12.56 20.16
C GLY A 297 -2.97 13.40 19.79
N SER A 298 -2.17 12.91 18.83
CA SER A 298 -0.94 13.59 18.42
C SER A 298 -1.21 14.95 17.76
N SER A 299 -0.64 16.01 18.34
CA SER A 299 -0.67 17.36 17.77
C SER A 299 0.19 17.52 16.51
N ALA A 300 1.10 16.58 16.22
CA ALA A 300 1.89 16.57 14.99
C ALA A 300 1.12 15.94 13.80
N GLU A 301 0.36 14.88 14.08
CA GLU A 301 -0.39 14.11 13.09
C GLU A 301 -1.84 14.62 12.88
N HIS A 302 -2.38 15.35 13.87
CA HIS A 302 -3.79 15.76 13.98
C HIS A 302 -4.80 14.59 14.05
N LEU A 303 -4.38 13.44 14.57
CA LEU A 303 -5.24 12.27 14.76
C LEU A 303 -6.14 12.44 15.99
N PRO A 304 -7.38 11.90 15.97
CA PRO A 304 -8.29 11.99 17.10
C PRO A 304 -7.81 11.18 18.31
N ARG A 305 -8.38 11.51 19.47
CA ARG A 305 -8.25 10.74 20.72
C ARG A 305 -8.97 9.40 20.60
N TRP A 306 -8.50 8.40 21.32
CA TRP A 306 -9.12 7.07 21.40
C TRP A 306 -9.00 6.50 22.81
N SER A 307 -9.93 5.62 23.19
CA SER A 307 -9.94 4.90 24.47
C SER A 307 -10.45 3.47 24.24
N GLY A 308 -9.91 2.52 25.00
CA GLY A 308 -10.24 1.10 24.87
C GLY A 308 -9.38 0.39 23.82
N LEU A 309 -9.17 -0.92 24.03
CA LEU A 309 -8.17 -1.69 23.30
C LEU A 309 -8.53 -1.91 21.83
N ALA A 310 -9.81 -2.15 21.53
CA ALA A 310 -10.33 -2.16 20.15
C ALA A 310 -10.02 -0.86 19.37
N ALA A 311 -10.13 0.31 20.00
CA ALA A 311 -9.87 1.58 19.34
C ALA A 311 -8.37 1.83 19.09
N GLY A 312 -7.52 1.40 20.02
CA GLY A 312 -6.06 1.38 19.81
C GLY A 312 -5.64 0.40 18.71
N THR A 313 -6.32 -0.75 18.60
CA THR A 313 -6.15 -1.73 17.53
C THR A 313 -6.50 -1.13 16.17
N ASP A 314 -7.66 -0.48 16.04
CA ASP A 314 -8.04 0.27 14.83
C ASP A 314 -7.00 1.32 14.46
N ARG A 315 -6.44 2.03 15.45
CA ARG A 315 -5.36 3.03 15.23
C ARG A 315 -4.09 2.37 14.68
N LEU A 316 -3.62 1.25 15.24
CA LEU A 316 -2.46 0.52 14.71
C LEU A 316 -2.67 0.03 13.27
N ILE A 317 -3.83 -0.56 12.99
CA ILE A 317 -4.22 -1.01 11.65
C ILE A 317 -4.24 0.19 10.69
N GLY A 318 -4.88 1.29 11.08
CA GLY A 318 -4.99 2.51 10.28
C GLY A 318 -3.64 3.19 10.00
N LEU A 319 -2.66 3.08 10.90
CA LEU A 319 -1.30 3.58 10.72
C LEU A 319 -0.47 2.67 9.78
N PHE A 320 -0.56 1.34 9.92
CA PHE A 320 0.05 0.40 8.96
C PHE A 320 -0.47 0.61 7.53
N GLU A 321 -1.78 0.80 7.37
CA GLU A 321 -2.37 1.13 6.08
C GLU A 321 -1.89 2.49 5.54
N PHE A 322 -1.73 3.50 6.40
CA PHE A 322 -1.23 4.82 6.00
C PHE A 322 0.23 4.77 5.51
N LEU A 323 1.08 3.94 6.13
CA LEU A 323 2.43 3.66 5.65
C LEU A 323 2.42 2.97 4.27
N GLY A 324 1.54 1.99 4.05
CA GLY A 324 1.36 1.33 2.74
C GLY A 324 0.84 2.25 1.65
N ASP A 325 -0.13 3.10 1.98
CA ASP A 325 -0.63 4.18 1.13
C ASP A 325 0.51 5.15 0.75
N LEU A 326 1.32 5.60 1.72
CA LEU A 326 2.45 6.52 1.50
C LEU A 326 3.52 5.94 0.57
N LEU A 327 3.87 4.66 0.71
CA LEU A 327 4.79 3.96 -0.18
C LEU A 327 4.25 3.90 -1.63
N SER A 328 2.92 3.88 -1.80
CA SER A 328 2.26 3.76 -3.10
C SER A 328 2.21 5.08 -3.89
N TYR A 329 2.31 6.24 -3.24
CA TYR A 329 2.16 7.53 -3.92
C TYR A 329 3.43 8.03 -4.64
N PRO A 330 3.29 8.74 -5.78
CA PRO A 330 4.42 9.33 -6.51
C PRO A 330 4.87 10.65 -5.86
N THR A 331 6.18 10.80 -5.68
CA THR A 331 6.82 12.00 -5.12
C THR A 331 7.41 12.88 -6.22
N LYS A 332 7.63 14.18 -5.93
CA LYS A 332 8.26 15.11 -6.89
C LYS A 332 9.76 14.86 -7.11
N ALA A 333 10.42 14.32 -6.08
CA ALA A 333 11.85 14.03 -6.02
C ALA A 333 12.07 12.66 -5.36
N ALA A 334 13.31 12.17 -5.39
CA ALA A 334 13.68 11.00 -4.57
C ALA A 334 13.47 11.32 -3.08
N VAL A 335 13.05 10.31 -2.32
CA VAL A 335 12.86 10.37 -0.86
C VAL A 335 13.67 9.27 -0.20
N ALA A 336 14.20 9.52 0.99
CA ALA A 336 14.75 8.46 1.83
C ALA A 336 13.59 7.71 2.47
N ILE A 337 13.58 6.37 2.35
CA ILE A 337 12.57 5.50 2.97
C ILE A 337 13.22 4.84 4.18
N PRO A 338 12.70 5.03 5.42
CA PRO A 338 13.27 4.42 6.62
C PRO A 338 12.90 2.93 6.70
N ILE A 339 13.53 2.11 5.86
CA ILE A 339 13.25 0.67 5.74
C ILE A 339 13.42 -0.02 7.11
N SER A 340 14.43 0.36 7.90
CA SER A 340 14.63 -0.14 9.26
C SER A 340 13.40 0.09 10.13
N GLY A 341 12.90 1.32 10.27
CA GLY A 341 11.71 1.63 11.08
C GLY A 341 10.43 0.94 10.58
N LEU A 342 10.28 0.80 9.25
CA LEU A 342 9.18 0.05 8.66
C LEU A 342 9.24 -1.45 9.01
N VAL A 343 10.44 -2.06 9.06
CA VAL A 343 10.63 -3.43 9.53
C VAL A 343 10.50 -3.52 11.06
N ASP A 344 10.98 -2.54 11.83
CA ASP A 344 10.89 -2.45 13.31
C ASP A 344 9.42 -2.54 13.77
N THR A 345 8.53 -1.78 13.12
CA THR A 345 7.07 -1.81 13.39
C THR A 345 6.40 -3.13 13.01
N ILE A 346 6.80 -3.76 11.89
CA ILE A 346 6.31 -5.08 11.48
C ILE A 346 6.75 -6.15 12.49
N SER A 347 8.05 -6.17 12.82
CA SER A 347 8.67 -7.16 13.71
C SER A 347 8.08 -7.09 15.11
N ARG A 348 7.91 -5.89 15.69
CA ARG A 348 7.30 -5.67 17.00
C ARG A 348 5.97 -6.43 17.16
N VAL A 349 5.09 -6.38 16.17
CA VAL A 349 3.78 -7.08 16.22
C VAL A 349 3.91 -8.55 15.81
N CYS A 350 4.73 -8.87 14.80
CA CYS A 350 4.85 -10.24 14.28
C CYS A 350 5.55 -11.20 15.27
N LEU A 351 6.41 -10.70 16.15
CA LEU A 351 7.05 -11.49 17.21
C LEU A 351 6.03 -11.96 18.27
N ILE A 352 4.96 -11.19 18.52
CA ILE A 352 3.86 -11.53 19.44
C ILE A 352 2.92 -12.50 18.72
N ALA A 353 3.27 -13.79 18.69
CA ALA A 353 2.54 -14.82 17.95
C ALA A 353 2.88 -16.23 18.45
N ARG A 354 1.88 -17.12 18.45
CA ARG A 354 2.01 -18.52 18.88
C ARG A 354 2.73 -19.35 17.83
N LEU A 355 3.64 -20.20 18.27
CA LEU A 355 4.44 -21.09 17.41
C LEU A 355 3.69 -22.37 17.01
N SER A 356 2.63 -22.74 17.75
CA SER A 356 1.74 -23.86 17.39
C SER A 356 0.26 -23.53 17.71
N LYS A 357 -0.66 -24.38 17.22
CA LYS A 357 -2.09 -24.29 17.53
C LYS A 357 -2.43 -24.83 18.93
N SER A 358 -1.63 -25.77 19.43
CA SER A 358 -1.77 -26.39 20.75
C SER A 358 -1.35 -25.44 21.87
N GLN A 359 -0.36 -24.60 21.61
CA GLN A 359 0.19 -23.61 22.52
C GLN A 359 -0.89 -22.57 22.94
N THR A 360 -1.00 -22.33 24.24
CA THR A 360 -1.79 -21.20 24.78
C THR A 360 -1.03 -19.88 24.60
N TRP A 361 -1.71 -18.74 24.72
CA TRP A 361 -1.02 -17.44 24.69
C TRP A 361 -0.07 -17.26 25.87
N GLU A 362 -0.44 -17.76 27.07
CA GLU A 362 0.39 -17.77 28.29
C GLU A 362 1.67 -18.62 28.15
N GLN A 363 1.71 -19.56 27.20
CA GLN A 363 2.89 -20.37 26.86
C GLN A 363 3.71 -19.80 25.68
N ALA A 364 3.19 -18.78 24.98
CA ALA A 364 3.76 -18.24 23.75
C ALA A 364 4.37 -16.85 23.91
N VAL A 365 3.92 -16.10 24.91
CA VAL A 365 4.20 -14.69 25.10
C VAL A 365 4.27 -14.40 26.60
N ASP A 366 5.36 -13.81 27.07
CA ASP A 366 5.46 -13.31 28.44
C ASP A 366 4.47 -12.16 28.65
N THR A 367 3.71 -12.17 29.76
CA THR A 367 2.61 -11.21 29.99
C THR A 367 2.74 -10.47 31.31
N ASN A 368 2.60 -9.15 31.24
CA ASN A 368 2.71 -8.24 32.37
C ASN A 368 1.68 -8.63 33.45
N ALA A 369 2.16 -9.03 34.63
CA ALA A 369 1.31 -9.53 35.72
C ALA A 369 0.35 -8.47 36.29
N SER A 370 0.57 -7.18 36.00
CA SER A 370 -0.24 -6.06 36.48
C SER A 370 -1.51 -5.84 35.64
N ILE A 371 -1.55 -6.36 34.42
CA ILE A 371 -2.71 -6.21 33.52
C ILE A 371 -3.70 -7.38 33.71
N GLY A 372 -4.98 -7.02 33.83
CA GLY A 372 -6.08 -7.95 34.06
C GLY A 372 -6.28 -8.96 32.93
N ARG A 373 -6.85 -10.12 33.28
CA ARG A 373 -7.12 -11.19 32.30
C ARG A 373 -8.06 -10.76 31.18
N GLU A 374 -9.07 -9.97 31.47
CA GLU A 374 -10.10 -9.60 30.48
C GLU A 374 -9.50 -8.79 29.32
N GLU A 375 -8.58 -7.87 29.60
CA GLU A 375 -7.82 -7.11 28.59
C GLU A 375 -6.86 -8.00 27.79
N LYS A 376 -6.24 -9.01 28.43
CA LYS A 376 -5.41 -10.02 27.72
C LYS A 376 -6.25 -10.85 26.76
N ASP A 377 -7.38 -11.39 27.23
CA ASP A 377 -8.30 -12.18 26.41
C ASP A 377 -8.92 -11.33 25.28
N GLU A 378 -9.12 -10.01 25.47
CA GLU A 378 -9.48 -9.07 24.39
C GLU A 378 -8.32 -8.90 23.38
N LEU A 379 -7.08 -8.62 23.84
CA LEU A 379 -5.90 -8.46 22.98
C LEU A 379 -5.69 -9.67 22.07
N TRP A 380 -5.81 -10.88 22.62
CA TRP A 380 -5.69 -12.14 21.88
C TRP A 380 -6.75 -12.33 20.79
N SER A 381 -7.90 -11.65 20.91
CA SER A 381 -8.96 -11.67 19.89
C SER A 381 -8.71 -10.66 18.76
N LEU A 382 -8.05 -9.53 19.06
CA LEU A 382 -7.81 -8.39 18.16
C LEU A 382 -6.50 -8.49 17.37
N LEU A 383 -5.47 -9.07 17.99
CA LEU A 383 -4.11 -9.20 17.44
C LEU A 383 -4.02 -9.81 16.02
N PRO A 384 -4.85 -10.80 15.62
CA PRO A 384 -4.84 -11.33 14.24
C PRO A 384 -5.10 -10.29 13.15
N ASP A 385 -5.92 -9.26 13.40
CA ASP A 385 -6.18 -8.22 12.41
C ASP A 385 -5.03 -7.19 12.33
N ILE A 386 -4.31 -6.97 13.44
CA ILE A 386 -3.04 -6.23 13.44
C ILE A 386 -1.99 -6.99 12.63
N HIS A 387 -1.90 -8.32 12.78
CA HIS A 387 -1.04 -9.18 11.96
C HIS A 387 -1.40 -9.10 10.46
N VAL A 388 -2.69 -9.11 10.10
CA VAL A 388 -3.15 -8.93 8.72
C VAL A 388 -2.73 -7.55 8.17
N ALA A 389 -2.77 -6.49 8.98
CA ALA A 389 -2.30 -5.17 8.60
C ALA A 389 -0.77 -5.13 8.36
N ALA A 390 0.02 -5.77 9.24
CA ALA A 390 1.47 -5.90 9.06
C ALA A 390 1.83 -6.65 7.76
N MET A 391 1.14 -7.77 7.47
CA MET A 391 1.32 -8.53 6.22
C MET A 391 1.00 -7.68 4.97
N LYS A 392 -0.04 -6.84 5.00
CA LYS A 392 -0.34 -5.89 3.91
C LYS A 392 0.78 -4.85 3.70
N LEU A 393 1.45 -4.40 4.77
CA LEU A 393 2.62 -3.52 4.66
C LEU A 393 3.84 -4.25 4.05
N ILE A 394 4.09 -5.52 4.40
CA ILE A 394 5.12 -6.35 3.74
C ILE A 394 4.85 -6.42 2.23
N VAL A 395 3.61 -6.72 1.82
CA VAL A 395 3.23 -6.75 0.40
C VAL A 395 3.47 -5.41 -0.28
N SER A 396 3.14 -4.29 0.37
CA SER A 396 3.39 -2.93 -0.14
C SER A 396 4.88 -2.62 -0.30
N LEU A 397 5.71 -3.04 0.66
CA LEU A 397 7.17 -2.91 0.59
C LEU A 397 7.76 -3.70 -0.59
N PHE A 398 7.38 -4.97 -0.76
CA PHE A 398 7.85 -5.78 -1.89
C PHE A 398 7.38 -5.21 -3.24
N GLN A 399 6.11 -4.79 -3.35
CA GLN A 399 5.59 -4.18 -4.57
C GLN A 399 6.31 -2.88 -4.93
N ARG A 400 6.66 -2.05 -3.94
CA ARG A 400 7.32 -0.75 -4.14
C ARG A 400 8.83 -0.84 -4.35
N LEU A 401 9.53 -1.64 -3.54
CA LEU A 401 10.99 -1.69 -3.48
C LEU A 401 11.58 -2.87 -4.26
N GLN A 402 10.77 -3.87 -4.61
CA GLN A 402 11.14 -4.97 -5.50
C GLN A 402 12.47 -5.61 -5.05
N ARG A 403 13.47 -5.73 -5.94
CA ARG A 403 14.77 -6.37 -5.68
C ARG A 403 15.55 -5.79 -4.49
N HIS A 404 15.23 -4.58 -4.02
CA HIS A 404 15.86 -4.02 -2.83
C HIS A 404 15.40 -4.69 -1.53
N MET A 405 14.30 -5.45 -1.54
CA MET A 405 13.85 -6.27 -0.39
C MET A 405 14.58 -7.61 -0.25
N LEU A 406 15.37 -8.04 -1.24
CA LEU A 406 16.02 -9.36 -1.22
C LEU A 406 16.83 -9.67 0.07
N PRO A 407 17.57 -8.73 0.68
CA PRO A 407 18.29 -9.01 1.94
C PRO A 407 17.38 -9.28 3.14
N LEU A 408 16.13 -8.78 3.12
CA LEU A 408 15.15 -8.88 4.20
C LEU A 408 14.20 -10.08 4.03
N VAL A 409 14.31 -10.84 2.93
CA VAL A 409 13.48 -12.02 2.67
C VAL A 409 13.54 -13.05 3.81
N PRO A 410 14.70 -13.41 4.41
CA PRO A 410 14.73 -14.42 5.47
C PRO A 410 13.95 -14.01 6.73
N GLU A 411 14.12 -12.76 7.16
CA GLU A 411 13.47 -12.19 8.34
C GLU A 411 11.96 -12.03 8.13
N LEU A 412 11.55 -11.45 7.00
CA LEU A 412 10.13 -11.27 6.68
C LEU A 412 9.44 -12.61 6.37
N LEU A 413 10.19 -13.67 6.08
CA LEU A 413 9.68 -15.03 5.98
C LEU A 413 9.46 -15.69 7.34
N ASP A 414 10.34 -15.52 8.34
CA ASP A 414 10.06 -15.98 9.72
C ASP A 414 8.80 -15.31 10.26
N HIS A 415 8.72 -13.98 10.17
CA HIS A 415 7.55 -13.20 10.60
C HIS A 415 6.26 -13.68 9.93
N LEU A 416 6.29 -13.95 8.62
CA LEU A 416 5.17 -14.54 7.88
C LEU A 416 4.79 -15.94 8.41
N ILE A 417 5.75 -16.86 8.57
CA ILE A 417 5.47 -18.23 9.02
C ILE A 417 4.98 -18.27 10.47
N ARG A 418 5.57 -17.44 11.35
CA ARG A 418 5.19 -17.27 12.75
C ARG A 418 3.74 -16.75 12.88
N VAL A 419 3.42 -15.66 12.19
CA VAL A 419 2.05 -15.12 12.12
C VAL A 419 1.08 -16.16 11.54
N PHE A 420 1.46 -16.84 10.46
CA PHE A 420 0.62 -17.84 9.81
C PHE A 420 0.33 -19.02 10.76
N LYS A 421 1.34 -19.57 11.46
CA LYS A 421 1.15 -20.65 12.45
C LYS A 421 0.18 -20.21 13.57
N SER A 422 0.36 -19.01 14.12
CA SER A 422 -0.48 -18.45 15.19
C SER A 422 -1.95 -18.28 14.78
N GLY A 423 -2.19 -17.74 13.57
CA GLY A 423 -3.52 -17.38 13.07
C GLY A 423 -4.14 -18.37 12.08
N ILE A 424 -3.55 -19.54 11.85
CA ILE A 424 -3.92 -20.50 10.78
C ILE A 424 -5.41 -20.91 10.73
N SER A 425 -6.14 -20.86 11.85
CA SER A 425 -7.58 -21.12 11.88
C SER A 425 -8.40 -20.01 11.20
N ILE A 426 -7.90 -18.77 11.20
CA ILE A 426 -8.60 -17.55 10.80
C ILE A 426 -8.43 -17.32 9.28
N PRO A 427 -9.51 -17.21 8.49
CA PRO A 427 -9.42 -17.02 7.04
C PRO A 427 -8.67 -15.75 6.62
N SER A 428 -8.84 -14.62 7.31
CA SER A 428 -8.16 -13.36 6.98
C SER A 428 -6.63 -13.49 7.04
N VAL A 429 -6.11 -14.14 8.09
CA VAL A 429 -4.68 -14.46 8.23
C VAL A 429 -4.21 -15.39 7.13
N ARG A 430 -5.00 -16.40 6.73
CA ARG A 430 -4.64 -17.30 5.62
C ARG A 430 -4.55 -16.56 4.28
N ILE A 431 -5.53 -15.72 3.95
CA ILE A 431 -5.53 -14.88 2.72
C ILE A 431 -4.32 -13.94 2.71
N ALA A 432 -4.06 -13.25 3.83
CA ALA A 432 -2.93 -12.34 3.96
C ALA A 432 -1.58 -13.07 3.82
N GLY A 433 -1.44 -14.23 4.46
CA GLY A 433 -0.24 -15.07 4.38
C GLY A 433 -0.02 -15.64 2.98
N TYR A 434 -1.08 -16.10 2.30
CA TYR A 434 -0.99 -16.59 0.91
C TYR A 434 -0.58 -15.47 -0.06
N THR A 435 -1.16 -14.28 0.09
CA THR A 435 -0.80 -13.09 -0.70
C THR A 435 0.66 -12.68 -0.48
N THR A 436 1.10 -12.69 0.78
CA THR A 436 2.47 -12.32 1.16
C THR A 436 3.49 -13.32 0.64
N LEU A 437 3.24 -14.63 0.80
CA LEU A 437 4.12 -15.68 0.29
C LEU A 437 4.19 -15.65 -1.25
N ASN A 438 3.07 -15.49 -1.96
CA ASN A 438 3.06 -15.33 -3.42
C ASN A 438 3.94 -14.13 -3.85
N THR A 439 3.81 -13.00 -3.15
CA THR A 439 4.61 -11.79 -3.40
C THR A 439 6.12 -12.02 -3.16
N ILE A 440 6.49 -12.75 -2.11
CA ILE A 440 7.90 -13.11 -1.82
C ILE A 440 8.45 -14.08 -2.89
N LEU A 441 7.68 -15.12 -3.26
CA LEU A 441 8.08 -16.12 -4.23
C LEU A 441 8.35 -15.52 -5.62
N GLN A 442 7.54 -14.53 -6.05
CA GLN A 442 7.74 -13.81 -7.32
C GLN A 442 9.09 -13.06 -7.39
N LEU A 443 9.69 -12.74 -6.25
CA LEU A 443 10.99 -12.05 -6.19
C LEU A 443 12.15 -12.99 -5.88
N ALA A 444 11.96 -13.94 -4.95
CA ALA A 444 13.03 -14.69 -4.30
C ALA A 444 12.88 -16.23 -4.34
N GLY A 445 11.75 -16.76 -4.86
CA GLY A 445 11.42 -18.20 -4.82
C GLY A 445 12.57 -19.11 -5.28
N PRO A 446 13.13 -18.93 -6.49
CA PRO A 446 14.22 -19.77 -7.01
C PRO A 446 15.55 -19.67 -6.24
N THR A 447 15.66 -18.74 -5.28
CA THR A 447 16.85 -18.53 -4.44
C THR A 447 16.67 -18.98 -2.99
N LEU A 448 15.50 -19.53 -2.60
CA LEU A 448 15.27 -20.04 -1.25
C LEU A 448 16.15 -21.28 -0.96
N SER A 449 16.80 -21.27 0.21
CA SER A 449 17.53 -22.43 0.73
C SER A 449 16.59 -23.58 1.09
N LYS A 450 17.11 -24.80 1.23
CA LYS A 450 16.29 -25.96 1.63
C LYS A 450 15.51 -25.71 2.95
N PRO A 451 16.14 -25.22 4.05
CA PRO A 451 15.40 -24.85 5.27
C PRO A 451 14.33 -23.79 5.07
N ALA A 452 14.55 -22.81 4.17
CA ALA A 452 13.55 -21.78 3.86
C ALA A 452 12.37 -22.31 3.02
N VAL A 453 12.48 -23.50 2.42
CA VAL A 453 11.38 -24.22 1.76
C VAL A 453 10.65 -25.13 2.75
N GLU A 454 11.38 -25.82 3.63
CA GLU A 454 10.83 -26.67 4.69
C GLU A 454 9.94 -25.84 5.67
N MET A 455 10.36 -24.61 6.02
CA MET A 455 9.52 -23.69 6.82
C MET A 455 8.16 -23.34 6.18
N LEU A 456 7.97 -23.56 4.87
CA LEU A 456 6.69 -23.25 4.18
C LEU A 456 5.63 -24.35 4.35
N GLU A 457 6.00 -25.52 4.88
CA GLU A 457 5.13 -26.70 5.00
C GLU A 457 3.75 -26.44 5.66
N PRO A 458 3.62 -25.63 6.74
CA PRO A 458 2.33 -25.26 7.28
C PRO A 458 1.43 -24.50 6.29
N VAL A 459 2.02 -23.64 5.45
CA VAL A 459 1.33 -22.83 4.44
C VAL A 459 0.97 -23.68 3.22
N MET A 460 1.89 -24.54 2.75
CA MET A 460 1.65 -25.50 1.67
C MET A 460 0.50 -26.45 2.03
N GLY A 461 0.55 -27.04 3.22
CA GLY A 461 -0.49 -27.94 3.73
C GLY A 461 -1.83 -27.23 3.95
N ALA A 462 -1.83 -25.98 4.42
CA ALA A 462 -3.06 -25.20 4.57
C ALA A 462 -3.69 -24.88 3.20
N CYS A 463 -2.91 -24.38 2.25
CA CYS A 463 -3.36 -24.06 0.89
C CYS A 463 -3.97 -25.29 0.19
N CYS A 464 -3.31 -26.45 0.31
CA CYS A 464 -3.85 -27.72 -0.20
C CYS A 464 -5.18 -28.11 0.49
N ARG A 465 -5.29 -27.96 1.82
CA ARG A 465 -6.52 -28.28 2.56
C ARG A 465 -7.68 -27.37 2.20
N ASP A 466 -7.47 -26.05 2.17
CA ASP A 466 -8.49 -25.05 1.78
C ASP A 466 -9.06 -25.37 0.39
N LEU A 467 -8.19 -25.63 -0.60
CA LEU A 467 -8.60 -25.98 -1.96
C LEU A 467 -9.27 -27.36 -2.10
N GLN A 468 -8.84 -28.35 -1.32
CA GLN A 468 -9.47 -29.68 -1.30
C GLN A 468 -10.81 -29.69 -0.54
N GLN A 469 -11.06 -28.72 0.36
CA GLN A 469 -12.34 -28.51 1.03
C GLN A 469 -13.36 -27.81 0.11
N ASP A 470 -12.96 -26.73 -0.59
CA ASP A 470 -13.80 -26.01 -1.56
C ASP A 470 -14.36 -26.95 -2.65
N THR A 471 -13.52 -27.89 -3.10
CA THR A 471 -13.86 -28.89 -4.11
C THR A 471 -14.61 -30.12 -3.56
N GLY A 472 -14.91 -30.15 -2.26
CA GLY A 472 -15.70 -31.20 -1.61
C GLY A 472 -14.99 -32.55 -1.43
N PHE A 473 -13.69 -32.66 -1.75
CA PHE A 473 -12.92 -33.89 -1.55
C PHE A 473 -12.50 -34.11 -0.10
N LEU A 474 -12.22 -33.03 0.65
CA LEU A 474 -12.13 -33.06 2.10
C LEU A 474 -13.47 -32.67 2.72
N LYS A 475 -14.13 -33.63 3.36
CA LYS A 475 -15.21 -33.32 4.29
C LYS A 475 -14.64 -32.62 5.54
N PRO A 476 -15.40 -31.71 6.18
CA PRO A 476 -15.09 -31.30 7.55
C PRO A 476 -14.96 -32.52 8.45
N ALA A 477 -14.05 -32.46 9.44
CA ALA A 477 -13.83 -33.58 10.34
C ALA A 477 -15.06 -33.80 11.24
N ASP A 478 -15.86 -34.81 10.94
CA ASP A 478 -16.88 -35.32 11.84
C ASP A 478 -16.21 -35.68 13.18
N LYS A 479 -16.73 -35.17 14.30
CA LYS A 479 -16.22 -35.51 15.63
C LYS A 479 -16.28 -37.03 15.81
N PRO A 480 -15.23 -37.66 16.36
CA PRO A 480 -15.11 -39.12 16.36
C PRO A 480 -16.31 -39.77 17.05
N ALA A 481 -17.07 -40.57 16.29
CA ALA A 481 -18.16 -41.34 16.82
C ALA A 481 -17.60 -42.38 17.83
N PRO A 482 -18.18 -42.52 19.03
CA PRO A 482 -17.64 -43.39 20.06
C PRO A 482 -17.62 -44.85 19.59
N SER A 483 -16.45 -45.48 19.65
CA SER A 483 -16.24 -46.85 19.20
C SER A 483 -17.04 -47.84 20.04
N ASN A 484 -18.04 -48.51 19.44
CA ASN A 484 -18.81 -49.58 20.08
C ASN A 484 -18.00 -50.89 20.19
N THR A 485 -16.99 -50.91 21.06
CA THR A 485 -16.30 -52.13 21.47
C THR A 485 -17.14 -52.89 22.50
N THR A 486 -17.56 -54.11 22.16
CA THR A 486 -18.52 -54.90 22.94
C THR A 486 -17.90 -55.59 24.16
N GLY A 487 -17.73 -54.84 25.26
CA GLY A 487 -17.27 -55.35 26.56
C GLY A 487 -18.40 -55.58 27.58
N LYS A 488 -18.43 -56.74 28.26
CA LYS A 488 -19.34 -57.01 29.41
C LYS A 488 -18.66 -56.63 30.73
N GLY A 489 -19.27 -55.78 31.57
CA GLY A 489 -18.70 -55.49 32.91
C GLY A 489 -19.49 -54.54 33.83
N THR A 490 -20.47 -55.09 34.56
CA THR A 490 -20.93 -54.67 35.92
C THR A 490 -20.75 -53.22 36.46
N LYS A 491 -21.92 -52.56 36.60
CA LYS A 491 -22.43 -51.85 37.81
C LYS A 491 -21.91 -50.45 38.24
N SER A 492 -22.90 -49.55 38.28
CA SER A 492 -23.17 -48.49 39.28
C SER A 492 -22.23 -47.29 39.43
N GLY A 493 -22.71 -46.15 38.92
CA GLY A 493 -22.37 -44.78 39.34
C GLY A 493 -23.42 -43.85 38.72
N ALA A 494 -24.09 -43.01 39.52
CA ALA A 494 -25.16 -42.13 39.03
C ALA A 494 -24.63 -40.72 38.78
N ALA A 495 -24.85 -40.21 37.56
CA ALA A 495 -24.60 -38.83 37.15
C ALA A 495 -25.87 -38.29 36.46
N PRO A 496 -26.15 -36.97 36.50
CA PRO A 496 -27.43 -36.43 36.06
C PRO A 496 -27.63 -36.55 34.55
N VAL A 497 -28.85 -36.86 34.14
CA VAL A 497 -29.26 -36.89 32.73
C VAL A 497 -29.26 -35.46 32.19
N ASN A 498 -28.30 -35.15 31.32
CA ASN A 498 -28.21 -33.84 30.67
C ASN A 498 -29.30 -33.74 29.59
N THR A 499 -30.37 -32.99 29.87
CA THR A 499 -31.60 -32.97 29.05
C THR A 499 -31.42 -32.35 27.66
N ASP A 500 -30.34 -31.61 27.45
CA ASP A 500 -30.03 -30.92 26.19
C ASP A 500 -29.73 -31.89 25.03
N LEU A 501 -29.33 -33.13 25.33
CA LEU A 501 -29.02 -34.16 24.33
C LEU A 501 -30.26 -34.57 23.48
N PHE A 502 -31.47 -34.22 23.92
CA PHE A 502 -32.72 -34.46 23.18
C PHE A 502 -33.17 -33.29 22.30
N LEU A 503 -32.43 -32.17 22.26
CA LEU A 503 -32.77 -31.00 21.44
C LEU A 503 -31.97 -30.89 20.13
N GLN A 504 -31.21 -31.92 19.73
CA GLN A 504 -30.67 -32.01 18.37
C GLN A 504 -31.82 -32.12 17.34
N PRO A 505 -32.03 -31.14 16.45
CA PRO A 505 -33.11 -31.20 15.47
C PRO A 505 -32.80 -32.23 14.37
N GLN A 506 -33.84 -32.81 13.76
CA GLN A 506 -33.71 -33.60 12.52
C GLN A 506 -33.43 -32.72 11.28
N ALA A 507 -32.41 -31.86 11.37
CA ALA A 507 -31.94 -30.97 10.30
C ALA A 507 -30.72 -31.54 9.54
N ALA A 508 -30.01 -32.51 10.13
CA ALA A 508 -28.79 -33.13 9.56
C ALA A 508 -29.00 -33.95 8.26
N ALA A 509 -30.18 -33.86 7.64
CA ALA A 509 -30.51 -34.48 6.34
C ALA A 509 -30.98 -33.46 5.28
N ALA A 510 -30.95 -32.15 5.59
CA ALA A 510 -31.55 -31.10 4.75
C ALA A 510 -30.64 -29.86 4.54
N ALA A 511 -29.32 -30.01 4.72
CA ALA A 511 -28.33 -29.00 4.35
C ALA A 511 -26.99 -29.68 4.01
N SER A 512 -26.85 -30.15 2.76
CA SER A 512 -25.61 -30.70 2.22
C SER A 512 -25.04 -29.80 1.13
N GLU A 513 -25.08 -28.49 1.36
CA GLU A 513 -24.23 -27.54 0.64
C GLU A 513 -22.83 -27.64 1.27
N SER A 514 -21.84 -28.05 0.48
CA SER A 514 -20.44 -28.02 0.89
C SER A 514 -20.03 -26.59 1.25
N PRO A 515 -19.20 -26.36 2.27
CA PRO A 515 -18.72 -25.03 2.61
C PRO A 515 -17.81 -24.50 1.49
N THR A 516 -18.39 -23.80 0.53
CA THR A 516 -17.66 -23.13 -0.55
C THR A 516 -16.81 -22.02 0.05
N LEU A 517 -15.55 -21.93 -0.36
CA LEU A 517 -14.68 -20.85 0.09
C LEU A 517 -15.09 -19.52 -0.52
N GLU A 518 -14.81 -18.43 0.21
CA GLU A 518 -14.97 -17.09 -0.32
C GLU A 518 -14.16 -16.94 -1.63
N THR A 519 -14.75 -16.26 -2.62
CA THR A 519 -14.19 -16.19 -3.97
C THR A 519 -12.77 -15.61 -3.98
N ASP A 520 -12.49 -14.63 -3.12
CA ASP A 520 -11.15 -14.05 -2.98
C ASP A 520 -10.15 -15.08 -2.44
N HIS A 521 -10.45 -15.69 -1.28
CA HIS A 521 -9.63 -16.75 -0.67
C HIS A 521 -9.34 -17.92 -1.63
N ARG A 522 -10.36 -18.38 -2.36
CA ARG A 522 -10.24 -19.43 -3.38
C ARG A 522 -9.35 -18.99 -4.55
N ASN A 523 -9.38 -17.72 -4.95
CA ASN A 523 -8.47 -17.20 -5.98
C ASN A 523 -7.03 -17.11 -5.44
N THR A 524 -6.80 -16.49 -4.29
CA THR A 524 -5.46 -16.33 -3.68
C THR A 524 -4.76 -17.67 -3.46
N ALA A 525 -5.49 -18.69 -2.99
CA ALA A 525 -4.95 -20.04 -2.82
C ALA A 525 -4.60 -20.71 -4.17
N ASN A 526 -5.38 -20.50 -5.23
CA ASN A 526 -5.07 -21.02 -6.56
C ASN A 526 -3.86 -20.31 -7.21
N GLU A 527 -3.69 -19.02 -6.99
CA GLU A 527 -2.48 -18.29 -7.37
C GLU A 527 -1.25 -18.81 -6.61
N LEU A 528 -1.37 -19.01 -5.29
CA LEU A 528 -0.27 -19.52 -4.47
C LEU A 528 0.14 -20.94 -4.86
N LEU A 529 -0.81 -21.85 -5.08
CA LEU A 529 -0.55 -23.22 -5.57
C LEU A 529 0.25 -23.18 -6.88
N THR A 530 -0.12 -22.26 -7.78
CA THR A 530 0.59 -22.04 -9.05
C THR A 530 1.98 -21.47 -8.81
N ALA A 531 2.14 -20.50 -7.90
CA ALA A 531 3.43 -19.91 -7.53
C ALA A 531 4.38 -20.93 -6.89
N MET A 532 3.89 -21.81 -6.01
CA MET A 532 4.67 -22.89 -5.40
C MET A 532 5.22 -23.87 -6.44
N LEU A 533 4.38 -24.30 -7.38
CA LEU A 533 4.80 -25.22 -8.46
C LEU A 533 5.66 -24.55 -9.55
N SER A 534 5.57 -23.22 -9.72
CA SER A 534 6.33 -22.49 -10.75
C SER A 534 7.64 -21.86 -10.27
N LEU A 535 7.75 -21.48 -8.99
CA LEU A 535 8.83 -20.62 -8.47
C LEU A 535 9.69 -21.26 -7.35
N LEU A 536 9.22 -22.31 -6.66
CA LEU A 536 10.05 -22.99 -5.65
C LEU A 536 11.11 -23.90 -6.30
N PRO A 537 12.32 -24.03 -5.71
CA PRO A 537 13.31 -25.00 -6.15
C PRO A 537 12.77 -26.42 -5.86
N GLN A 538 12.32 -27.13 -6.89
CA GLN A 538 11.59 -28.39 -6.71
C GLN A 538 12.44 -29.47 -6.00
N SER A 539 13.77 -29.42 -6.13
CA SER A 539 14.72 -30.29 -5.43
C SER A 539 14.88 -30.01 -3.93
N HIS A 540 14.21 -28.99 -3.38
CA HIS A 540 14.15 -28.69 -1.95
C HIS A 540 12.83 -29.11 -1.30
N LEU A 541 11.83 -29.52 -2.09
CA LEU A 541 10.56 -30.04 -1.57
C LEU A 541 10.70 -31.50 -1.10
N LYS A 542 9.96 -31.87 -0.06
CA LYS A 542 9.72 -33.26 0.32
C LYS A 542 8.85 -34.00 -0.72
N PRO A 543 9.11 -35.28 -1.04
CA PRO A 543 8.20 -36.19 -1.73
C PRO A 543 6.73 -36.09 -1.32
N SER A 544 6.43 -36.01 -0.02
CA SER A 544 5.07 -35.90 0.54
C SER A 544 4.34 -34.65 0.02
N TYR A 545 4.89 -33.47 0.30
CA TYR A 545 4.32 -32.17 -0.10
C TYR A 545 4.24 -31.99 -1.61
N ARG A 546 5.24 -32.46 -2.38
CA ARG A 546 5.18 -32.43 -3.85
C ARG A 546 3.99 -33.24 -4.38
N GLY A 547 3.77 -34.43 -3.84
CA GLY A 547 2.62 -35.27 -4.20
C GLY A 547 1.29 -34.60 -3.85
N ASN A 548 1.20 -33.94 -2.70
CA ASN A 548 0.00 -33.23 -2.26
C ASN A 548 -0.32 -31.99 -3.13
N LEU A 549 0.70 -31.22 -3.55
CA LEU A 549 0.54 -30.09 -4.49
C LEU A 549 0.02 -30.57 -5.85
N ASP A 550 0.63 -31.61 -6.42
CA ASP A 550 0.22 -32.20 -7.70
C ASP A 550 -1.20 -32.77 -7.63
N LYS A 551 -1.54 -33.50 -6.55
CA LYS A 551 -2.89 -33.99 -6.25
C LYS A 551 -3.90 -32.84 -6.16
N THR A 552 -3.56 -31.76 -5.45
CA THR A 552 -4.43 -30.58 -5.31
C THR A 552 -4.70 -29.93 -6.67
N ALA A 553 -3.68 -29.73 -7.50
CA ALA A 553 -3.83 -29.16 -8.84
C ALA A 553 -4.75 -30.00 -9.73
N MET A 554 -4.65 -31.34 -9.66
CA MET A 554 -5.52 -32.26 -10.40
C MET A 554 -6.97 -32.29 -9.89
N LEU A 555 -7.19 -32.17 -8.57
CA LEU A 555 -8.52 -32.17 -7.95
C LEU A 555 -9.27 -30.84 -8.12
N THR A 556 -8.56 -29.70 -8.11
CA THR A 556 -9.14 -28.37 -8.39
C THR A 556 -9.38 -28.12 -9.87
N GLY A 557 -8.74 -28.89 -10.76
CA GLY A 557 -8.70 -28.58 -12.19
C GLY A 557 -7.99 -27.25 -12.47
N ASN A 558 -7.03 -26.86 -11.63
CA ASN A 558 -6.28 -25.62 -11.84
C ASN A 558 -5.28 -25.81 -12.99
N ARG A 559 -5.71 -25.40 -14.19
CA ARG A 559 -4.95 -25.43 -15.45
C ARG A 559 -3.54 -24.87 -15.32
N ASP A 560 -3.36 -23.77 -14.59
CA ASP A 560 -2.06 -23.09 -14.48
C ASP A 560 -1.11 -23.80 -13.51
N ALA A 561 -1.62 -24.26 -12.37
CA ALA A 561 -0.86 -25.11 -11.45
C ALA A 561 -0.46 -26.44 -12.10
N MET A 562 -1.37 -27.08 -12.83
CA MET A 562 -1.09 -28.32 -13.57
C MET A 562 -0.04 -28.10 -14.67
N LEU A 563 -0.09 -26.97 -15.37
CA LEU A 563 0.92 -26.59 -16.37
C LEU A 563 2.30 -26.33 -15.73
N ALA A 564 2.34 -25.61 -14.59
CA ALA A 564 3.56 -25.35 -13.84
C ALA A 564 4.23 -26.65 -13.34
N SER A 565 3.45 -27.58 -12.77
CA SER A 565 3.92 -28.90 -12.33
C SER A 565 4.58 -29.73 -13.43
N VAL A 566 4.03 -29.68 -14.66
CA VAL A 566 4.58 -30.39 -15.83
C VAL A 566 5.84 -29.73 -16.37
N LEU A 567 5.94 -28.39 -16.30
CA LEU A 567 7.12 -27.63 -16.71
C LEU A 567 8.29 -27.80 -15.73
N ASN A 568 7.99 -27.92 -14.43
CA ASN A 568 8.96 -28.07 -13.35
C ASN A 568 8.85 -29.48 -12.72
N PRO A 569 9.37 -30.54 -13.35
CA PRO A 569 9.34 -31.88 -12.77
C PRO A 569 10.21 -31.96 -11.52
N TYR A 570 9.67 -32.58 -10.46
CA TYR A 570 10.45 -32.95 -9.29
C TYR A 570 11.60 -33.89 -9.66
N ARG A 571 12.72 -33.78 -8.95
CA ARG A 571 13.88 -34.67 -9.07
C ARG A 571 14.35 -35.11 -7.70
N ASP A 572 14.37 -36.43 -7.52
CA ASP A 572 14.95 -37.11 -6.38
C ASP A 572 16.48 -36.92 -6.32
N HIS A 573 17.10 -37.23 -5.18
CA HIS A 573 18.54 -37.23 -4.94
C HIS A 573 19.34 -38.10 -5.94
N HIS A 574 18.75 -39.17 -6.48
CA HIS A 574 19.37 -39.97 -7.55
C HIS A 574 19.14 -39.40 -8.96
N GLY A 575 18.55 -38.19 -9.07
CA GLY A 575 18.29 -37.50 -10.33
C GLY A 575 17.06 -38.00 -11.10
N ARG A 576 16.34 -38.98 -10.56
CA ARG A 576 15.12 -39.55 -11.16
C ARG A 576 13.97 -38.54 -11.08
N MET A 577 13.17 -38.45 -12.15
CA MET A 577 12.00 -37.57 -12.20
C MET A 577 10.74 -38.27 -11.69
N TYR A 578 9.82 -37.51 -11.08
CA TYR A 578 8.51 -38.07 -10.69
C TYR A 578 7.59 -38.30 -11.91
N PRO A 579 6.63 -39.24 -11.83
CA PRO A 579 5.63 -39.46 -12.86
C PRO A 579 4.87 -38.17 -13.22
N SER A 580 4.90 -37.78 -14.50
CA SER A 580 4.31 -36.51 -14.93
C SER A 580 2.78 -36.54 -14.95
N ILE A 581 2.14 -35.50 -14.40
CA ILE A 581 0.68 -35.32 -14.41
C ILE A 581 0.10 -34.90 -15.77
N LEU A 582 0.94 -34.78 -16.81
CA LEU A 582 0.57 -34.41 -18.18
C LEU A 582 -0.66 -35.17 -18.74
N PRO A 583 -0.89 -36.47 -18.48
CA PRO A 583 -2.10 -37.16 -18.94
C PRO A 583 -3.40 -36.52 -18.43
N HIS A 584 -3.42 -36.08 -17.17
CA HIS A 584 -4.59 -35.42 -16.56
C HIS A 584 -4.81 -34.03 -17.14
N LEU A 585 -3.74 -33.23 -17.32
CA LEU A 585 -3.80 -31.95 -18.03
C LEU A 585 -4.32 -32.12 -19.46
N ALA A 586 -3.86 -33.17 -20.15
CA ALA A 586 -4.24 -33.48 -21.52
C ALA A 586 -5.69 -33.97 -21.68
N GLN A 587 -6.27 -34.56 -20.63
CA GLN A 587 -7.66 -35.01 -20.57
C GLN A 587 -8.62 -33.89 -20.16
N GLN A 588 -8.26 -33.08 -19.17
CA GLN A 588 -9.10 -31.99 -18.67
C GLN A 588 -9.13 -30.77 -19.61
N PHE A 589 -7.99 -30.42 -20.23
CA PHE A 589 -7.82 -29.20 -21.03
C PHE A 589 -7.38 -29.48 -22.48
N PRO A 590 -8.11 -30.31 -23.26
CA PRO A 590 -7.63 -30.89 -24.51
C PRO A 590 -7.35 -29.89 -25.66
N HIS A 591 -7.81 -28.65 -25.55
CA HIS A 591 -7.64 -27.58 -26.55
C HIS A 591 -6.75 -26.42 -26.07
N ASP A 592 -6.03 -26.59 -24.96
CA ASP A 592 -5.22 -25.53 -24.37
C ASP A 592 -3.94 -25.22 -25.19
N GLN A 593 -3.62 -23.93 -25.36
CA GLN A 593 -2.47 -23.50 -26.15
C GLN A 593 -1.11 -23.84 -25.49
N GLY A 594 -1.02 -23.79 -24.16
CA GLY A 594 0.17 -24.22 -23.43
C GLY A 594 0.38 -25.73 -23.54
N LEU A 595 -0.70 -26.50 -23.47
CA LEU A 595 -0.69 -27.94 -23.73
C LEU A 595 -0.28 -28.28 -25.17
N GLU A 596 -0.72 -27.53 -26.19
CA GLU A 596 -0.25 -27.73 -27.58
C GLU A 596 1.24 -27.40 -27.74
N ILE A 597 1.74 -26.39 -27.03
CA ILE A 597 3.19 -26.11 -26.94
C ILE A 597 3.92 -27.28 -26.27
N LEU A 598 3.38 -27.85 -25.19
CA LEU A 598 3.94 -29.06 -24.57
C LEU A 598 3.91 -30.26 -25.52
N ARG A 599 2.76 -30.58 -26.14
CA ARG A 599 2.60 -31.70 -27.09
C ARG A 599 3.55 -31.61 -28.28
N SER A 600 3.85 -30.41 -28.76
CA SER A 600 4.74 -30.19 -29.90
C SER A 600 6.24 -30.20 -29.56
N ASN A 601 6.62 -29.85 -28.32
CA ASN A 601 8.01 -29.76 -27.86
C ASN A 601 8.48 -30.93 -26.97
N LEU A 602 7.59 -31.60 -26.23
CA LEU A 602 7.85 -32.86 -25.50
C LEU A 602 7.94 -34.07 -26.45
N ARG A 603 8.64 -33.89 -27.57
CA ARG A 603 9.04 -35.00 -28.44
C ARG A 603 10.07 -35.81 -27.68
N THR A 604 9.67 -36.99 -27.23
CA THR A 604 10.58 -37.98 -26.67
C THR A 604 11.68 -38.28 -27.70
N SER A 605 12.89 -37.78 -27.44
CA SER A 605 14.09 -38.25 -28.16
C SER A 605 14.15 -39.76 -27.97
N GLY A 606 14.08 -40.51 -29.08
CA GLY A 606 13.78 -41.94 -29.10
C GLY A 606 14.90 -42.85 -28.59
N ILE A 607 15.27 -42.71 -27.31
CA ILE A 607 16.22 -43.58 -26.62
C ILE A 607 15.47 -44.85 -26.20
N SER A 608 15.20 -45.72 -27.18
CA SER A 608 14.80 -47.10 -26.94
C SER A 608 15.94 -47.83 -26.21
N GLY A 609 15.86 -47.96 -24.89
CA GLY A 609 16.86 -48.66 -24.08
C GLY A 609 16.76 -48.42 -22.57
N SER A 610 16.87 -47.15 -22.12
CA SER A 610 17.05 -46.80 -20.69
C SER A 610 15.97 -45.90 -20.08
N GLY A 611 14.83 -45.68 -20.76
CA GLY A 611 13.79 -44.76 -20.28
C GLY A 611 13.21 -45.10 -18.89
N SER A 612 13.33 -46.35 -18.44
CA SER A 612 12.81 -46.82 -17.14
C SER A 612 13.67 -46.42 -15.93
N GLU A 613 14.89 -45.93 -16.13
CA GLU A 613 15.79 -45.50 -15.03
C GLU A 613 15.71 -43.99 -14.76
N MET A 614 15.08 -43.24 -15.68
CA MET A 614 15.02 -41.77 -15.62
C MET A 614 13.79 -41.25 -14.86
N PHE A 615 12.80 -42.11 -14.61
CA PHE A 615 11.61 -41.82 -13.82
C PHE A 615 11.53 -42.78 -12.64
N ALA A 616 11.11 -42.29 -11.47
CA ALA A 616 10.83 -43.14 -10.33
C ALA A 616 9.56 -43.98 -10.57
N SER A 617 9.58 -45.23 -10.08
CA SER A 617 8.40 -46.10 -10.09
C SER A 617 7.31 -45.56 -9.14
N LEU A 618 6.04 -45.85 -9.41
CA LEU A 618 4.94 -45.53 -8.49
C LEU A 618 5.09 -46.23 -7.13
N SER A 619 5.81 -47.36 -7.06
CA SER A 619 6.17 -48.01 -5.79
C SER A 619 7.24 -47.20 -5.05
N GLU A 620 8.34 -46.87 -5.72
CA GLU A 620 9.44 -46.08 -5.16
C GLU A 620 9.00 -44.69 -4.67
N VAL A 621 8.07 -44.04 -5.38
CA VAL A 621 7.47 -42.76 -4.94
C VAL A 621 6.62 -42.94 -3.68
N ALA A 622 5.86 -44.02 -3.57
CA ALA A 622 5.07 -44.32 -2.37
C ALA A 622 5.95 -44.71 -1.18
N GLU A 623 7.02 -45.47 -1.42
CA GLU A 623 8.04 -45.83 -0.41
C GLU A 623 8.77 -44.58 0.10
N LEU A 624 9.15 -43.64 -0.78
CA LEU A 624 9.71 -42.34 -0.37
C LEU A 624 8.72 -41.49 0.42
N GLN A 625 7.43 -41.53 0.07
CA GLN A 625 6.39 -40.80 0.81
C GLN A 625 6.11 -41.41 2.19
N GLN A 626 6.18 -42.73 2.33
CA GLN A 626 6.09 -43.41 3.63
C GLN A 626 7.30 -43.08 4.52
N ILE A 627 8.50 -42.99 3.95
CA ILE A 627 9.72 -42.62 4.67
C ILE A 627 9.67 -41.13 5.13
N ASP A 628 9.06 -40.24 4.34
CA ASP A 628 8.77 -38.85 4.78
C ASP A 628 7.73 -38.84 5.92
N GLU A 629 6.62 -39.59 5.77
CA GLU A 629 5.53 -39.65 6.75
C GLU A 629 5.98 -40.24 8.10
N GLU A 630 6.81 -41.29 8.09
CA GLU A 630 7.43 -41.87 9.31
C GLU A 630 8.37 -40.87 10.01
N GLN A 631 9.14 -40.07 9.26
CA GLN A 631 10.00 -39.01 9.83
C GLN A 631 9.20 -37.83 10.40
N GLU A 632 8.06 -37.47 9.79
CA GLU A 632 7.18 -36.42 10.32
C GLU A 632 6.49 -36.89 11.62
N GLU A 633 6.06 -38.16 11.70
CA GLU A 633 5.55 -38.74 12.96
C GLU A 633 6.64 -38.80 14.05
N GLU A 634 7.89 -39.15 13.74
CA GLU A 634 9.01 -39.12 14.71
C GLU A 634 9.38 -37.69 15.16
N GLN A 635 9.20 -36.68 14.30
CA GLN A 635 9.55 -35.29 14.62
C GLN A 635 8.46 -34.59 15.45
N ASP A 636 7.17 -34.77 15.12
CA ASP A 636 6.07 -34.27 15.95
C ASP A 636 6.13 -34.88 17.38
N GLN A 637 6.51 -36.16 17.52
CA GLN A 637 6.73 -36.79 18.84
C GLN A 637 7.88 -36.17 19.62
N GLN A 638 8.98 -35.75 18.98
CA GLN A 638 10.11 -35.09 19.67
C GLN A 638 9.77 -33.66 20.12
N ASP A 639 8.99 -32.92 19.35
CA ASP A 639 8.50 -31.58 19.75
C ASP A 639 7.44 -31.65 20.87
N GLU A 640 6.73 -32.78 21.05
CA GLU A 640 5.92 -33.05 22.25
C GLU A 640 6.77 -33.52 23.45
N GLU A 641 7.70 -34.49 23.28
CA GLU A 641 8.55 -35.00 24.38
C GLU A 641 9.49 -33.94 24.99
N MET A 642 9.86 -32.90 24.24
CA MET A 642 10.63 -31.76 24.79
C MET A 642 9.77 -30.79 25.61
N GLN A 643 8.44 -30.75 25.44
CA GLN A 643 7.57 -29.85 26.22
C GLN A 643 7.27 -30.36 27.63
N ASP A 644 7.15 -31.69 27.82
CA ASP A 644 6.86 -32.26 29.15
C ASP A 644 8.07 -32.21 30.11
N GLN A 645 9.30 -32.16 29.60
CA GLN A 645 10.51 -32.24 30.44
C GLN A 645 10.84 -30.93 31.19
N ASP A 646 10.52 -29.76 30.64
CA ASP A 646 10.71 -28.47 31.32
C ASP A 646 9.63 -28.18 32.39
N ALA A 647 8.55 -28.98 32.44
CA ALA A 647 7.45 -28.78 33.39
C ALA A 647 7.75 -29.29 34.82
N GLU A 648 8.65 -30.27 35.00
CA GLU A 648 8.84 -30.99 36.27
C GLU A 648 10.26 -30.82 36.86
N SER A 649 10.73 -29.57 37.04
CA SER A 649 12.01 -29.29 37.74
C SER A 649 12.05 -27.99 38.57
N LYS A 650 11.37 -28.01 39.73
CA LYS A 650 11.43 -27.05 40.85
C LYS A 650 11.27 -27.87 42.15
N SER A 651 12.03 -27.75 43.25
CA SER A 651 13.01 -26.80 43.82
C SER A 651 13.94 -27.60 44.80
N PRO A 652 14.79 -27.06 45.73
CA PRO A 652 15.04 -25.67 46.12
C PRO A 652 16.52 -25.26 46.36
N GLU A 653 16.68 -24.00 46.78
CA GLU A 653 17.95 -23.28 47.02
C GLU A 653 18.75 -23.76 48.24
N LYS A 654 20.08 -23.49 48.23
CA LYS A 654 20.75 -22.81 49.35
C LYS A 654 22.10 -22.17 48.99
N GLU A 655 22.50 -21.21 49.81
CA GLU A 655 23.62 -20.29 49.59
C GLU A 655 25.02 -20.91 49.88
N ALA A 656 26.07 -20.45 49.18
CA ALA A 656 27.14 -19.61 49.77
C ALA A 656 28.52 -19.67 49.04
N THR A 657 28.98 -18.50 48.56
CA THR A 657 30.40 -18.03 48.53
C THR A 657 31.54 -18.91 47.96
N SER A 658 32.23 -18.40 46.92
CA SER A 658 33.61 -17.81 47.00
C SER A 658 34.54 -18.05 45.79
N SER A 659 35.41 -17.06 45.51
CA SER A 659 36.66 -17.10 44.72
C SER A 659 36.68 -17.71 43.30
N GLY A 660 36.99 -16.88 42.29
CA GLY A 660 37.21 -17.32 40.89
C GLY A 660 38.69 -17.38 40.46
N ALA A 661 38.92 -17.56 39.15
CA ALA A 661 40.21 -17.42 38.46
C ALA A 661 39.99 -17.18 36.94
N ASP A 662 40.99 -16.64 36.24
CA ASP A 662 41.02 -16.51 34.77
C ASP A 662 40.83 -17.83 34.01
N LEU A 663 40.38 -17.74 32.75
CA LEU A 663 41.13 -18.33 31.62
C LEU A 663 40.78 -17.67 30.27
N LYS A 664 41.80 -17.43 29.43
CA LYS A 664 41.68 -16.87 28.07
C LYS A 664 41.80 -17.95 27.00
N ALA A 665 40.83 -18.03 26.08
CA ALA A 665 40.98 -18.48 24.67
C ALA A 665 39.64 -18.28 23.93
N GLY A 666 39.57 -18.06 22.61
CA GLY A 666 40.65 -17.86 21.64
C GLY A 666 40.15 -18.09 20.20
N LEU A 667 39.79 -17.02 19.47
CA LEU A 667 39.28 -17.09 18.10
C LEU A 667 40.35 -17.56 17.08
N PRO A 668 40.07 -18.54 16.21
CA PRO A 668 40.90 -18.87 15.06
C PRO A 668 40.31 -18.30 13.76
N ILE A 669 40.61 -17.03 13.44
CA ILE A 669 40.53 -16.55 12.06
C ILE A 669 41.78 -17.04 11.32
N GLN A 670 41.63 -17.86 10.28
CA GLN A 670 42.69 -18.09 9.30
C GLN A 670 42.17 -18.08 7.87
N SER A 671 42.53 -17.04 7.13
CA SER A 671 42.50 -17.01 5.67
C SER A 671 43.87 -17.43 5.13
N THR A 672 43.92 -18.44 4.26
CA THR A 672 45.08 -18.69 3.39
C THR A 672 44.63 -18.95 1.95
N THR A 673 45.54 -18.84 1.00
CA THR A 673 45.25 -18.57 -0.42
C THR A 673 45.96 -19.54 -1.37
N ALA A 674 45.70 -19.36 -2.68
CA ALA A 674 46.46 -19.88 -3.82
C ALA A 674 46.15 -21.33 -4.29
N ALA A 675 45.25 -21.36 -5.27
CA ALA A 675 45.13 -22.31 -6.36
C ALA A 675 46.40 -23.05 -6.84
N ALA A 676 46.25 -24.36 -7.12
CA ALA A 676 46.82 -25.02 -8.32
C ALA A 676 46.29 -26.47 -8.54
N ALA A 677 45.07 -26.65 -9.08
CA ALA A 677 44.59 -27.98 -9.52
C ALA A 677 43.44 -27.90 -10.56
N ALA A 678 43.74 -27.50 -11.80
CA ALA A 678 42.76 -27.50 -12.89
C ALA A 678 42.96 -28.71 -13.83
N ALA A 679 42.08 -29.73 -13.78
CA ALA A 679 41.86 -30.72 -14.86
C ALA A 679 40.74 -31.75 -14.54
N ALA A 680 39.45 -31.41 -14.73
CA ALA A 680 38.36 -32.39 -14.90
C ALA A 680 37.07 -31.72 -15.42
N SER A 681 36.96 -31.47 -16.73
CA SER A 681 35.81 -30.79 -17.32
C SER A 681 34.86 -31.75 -18.05
N VAL A 682 33.59 -31.81 -17.62
CA VAL A 682 32.46 -32.16 -18.51
C VAL A 682 31.31 -31.20 -18.20
N SER A 683 31.17 -30.14 -19.01
CA SER A 683 29.98 -29.29 -19.04
C SER A 683 29.15 -29.67 -20.26
N ALA A 684 27.87 -29.98 -20.06
CA ALA A 684 26.95 -30.26 -21.17
C ALA A 684 26.48 -28.93 -21.81
N PRO A 685 26.53 -28.78 -23.14
CA PRO A 685 26.19 -27.52 -23.80
C PRO A 685 24.69 -27.23 -23.78
N ASN A 686 24.33 -25.98 -23.51
CA ASN A 686 22.95 -25.50 -23.47
C ASN A 686 22.38 -25.32 -24.90
N PRO A 687 21.29 -26.00 -25.30
CA PRO A 687 20.90 -26.11 -26.71
C PRO A 687 20.19 -24.89 -27.34
N PHE A 688 20.15 -23.73 -26.65
CA PHE A 688 19.32 -22.58 -27.05
C PHE A 688 20.08 -21.27 -27.40
N GLU A 689 21.41 -21.26 -27.52
CA GLU A 689 22.12 -20.06 -28.00
C GLU A 689 21.94 -19.81 -29.51
N PRO A 690 21.52 -18.60 -29.93
CA PRO A 690 21.37 -18.26 -31.35
C PRO A 690 22.72 -18.03 -32.01
N ARG A 691 23.09 -18.93 -32.93
CA ARG A 691 24.37 -18.95 -33.66
C ARG A 691 24.56 -17.72 -34.56
N ALA A 692 25.22 -16.68 -34.04
CA ALA A 692 25.58 -15.48 -34.78
C ALA A 692 26.42 -15.82 -36.03
N SER A 693 25.96 -15.37 -37.20
CA SER A 693 26.62 -15.61 -38.49
C SER A 693 27.38 -14.38 -38.94
N ASN A 694 28.68 -14.34 -38.65
CA ASN A 694 29.58 -13.37 -39.27
C ASN A 694 29.86 -13.77 -40.72
N ASN A 695 29.72 -12.81 -41.65
CA ASN A 695 30.64 -12.76 -42.77
C ASN A 695 31.03 -11.31 -43.09
N THR A 696 32.30 -11.14 -43.43
CA THR A 696 33.04 -9.87 -43.52
C THR A 696 32.52 -8.89 -44.56
N GLU A 697 32.70 -7.58 -44.33
CA GLU A 697 33.73 -6.85 -45.07
C GLU A 697 34.30 -5.58 -44.40
N ARG A 698 35.42 -5.13 -44.99
CA ARG A 698 36.39 -4.04 -44.73
C ARG A 698 35.80 -2.65 -44.37
N ALA A 699 36.54 -1.68 -43.77
CA ALA A 699 38.00 -1.56 -43.55
C ALA A 699 38.43 -0.71 -42.31
N SER A 700 39.67 -0.94 -41.86
CA SER A 700 40.68 0.02 -41.35
C SER A 700 40.30 1.18 -40.40
N SER A 701 40.67 1.00 -39.13
CA SER A 701 41.26 2.02 -38.24
C SER A 701 42.82 2.01 -38.39
N PRO A 702 43.67 2.69 -37.58
CA PRO A 702 43.58 3.85 -36.65
C PRO A 702 44.63 4.94 -37.10
N PRO A 703 45.45 5.72 -36.31
CA PRO A 703 45.55 5.94 -34.86
C PRO A 703 45.85 7.38 -34.30
N LYS A 704 45.96 7.42 -32.97
CA LYS A 704 46.30 8.49 -32.00
C LYS A 704 47.61 9.28 -32.24
N ARG A 705 47.62 10.58 -31.86
CA ARG A 705 48.57 11.36 -31.00
C ARG A 705 48.03 12.82 -30.90
N LYS A 706 48.07 13.62 -29.82
CA LYS A 706 48.90 13.81 -28.60
C LYS A 706 50.17 14.68 -28.80
N HIS A 707 50.12 15.99 -28.47
CA HIS A 707 51.08 16.73 -27.60
C HIS A 707 50.69 18.21 -27.33
N GLU A 708 51.36 18.86 -26.34
CA GLU A 708 51.58 20.30 -25.97
C GLU A 708 50.68 21.45 -26.51
N GLY A 709 50.62 22.66 -25.93
CA GLY A 709 51.44 23.37 -24.91
C GLY A 709 50.92 24.82 -24.71
N PRO A 710 51.61 25.72 -23.95
CA PRO A 710 51.00 26.94 -23.39
C PRO A 710 51.41 28.31 -24.01
N ASP A 711 50.88 29.38 -23.41
CA ASP A 711 51.30 30.81 -23.37
C ASP A 711 50.97 31.81 -24.54
N VAL A 712 50.01 32.72 -24.25
CA VAL A 712 50.16 34.19 -24.00
C VAL A 712 51.26 34.98 -24.76
N PRO A 713 51.09 36.27 -25.20
CA PRO A 713 49.95 37.22 -25.13
C PRO A 713 49.52 37.86 -26.49
N LEU A 714 48.53 38.77 -26.49
CA LEU A 714 48.66 40.15 -27.07
C LEU A 714 47.42 41.05 -26.82
N ASN A 715 47.67 42.34 -26.60
CA ASN A 715 46.73 43.48 -26.43
C ASN A 715 47.21 44.61 -27.41
N PRO A 716 46.73 45.89 -27.46
CA PRO A 716 45.59 46.54 -26.79
C PRO A 716 44.72 47.53 -27.64
N LYS A 717 43.55 47.92 -27.08
CA LYS A 717 42.86 49.24 -27.16
C LYS A 717 41.44 49.11 -26.54
N ARG A 718 40.85 50.07 -25.79
CA ARG A 718 41.21 51.47 -25.46
C ARG A 718 40.35 52.02 -24.29
N GLN A 719 40.99 52.62 -23.27
CA GLN A 719 40.46 53.51 -22.18
C GLN A 719 39.42 52.92 -21.19
N GLU A 720 39.48 53.05 -19.85
CA GLU A 720 39.85 54.12 -18.87
C GLU A 720 38.69 55.11 -18.52
N ILE A 721 38.49 55.58 -17.28
CA ILE A 721 39.35 55.60 -16.07
C ILE A 721 38.53 55.54 -14.74
N GLU A 722 39.19 55.28 -13.60
CA GLU A 722 38.62 55.12 -12.23
C GLU A 722 38.72 56.40 -11.35
N LYS A 723 38.05 56.42 -10.17
CA LYS A 723 38.70 56.68 -8.86
C LYS A 723 37.79 56.40 -7.63
N ALA A 724 38.40 56.26 -6.44
CA ALA A 724 37.76 56.09 -5.13
C ALA A 724 38.28 57.10 -4.06
N GLU A 725 37.45 57.35 -3.03
CA GLU A 725 37.73 57.74 -1.61
C GLU A 725 38.71 58.93 -1.27
N PRO A 726 38.81 59.44 -0.01
CA PRO A 726 38.09 59.13 1.26
C PRO A 726 37.52 60.35 2.08
N ALA A 727 36.67 60.04 3.08
CA ALA A 727 36.56 60.63 4.44
C ALA A 727 36.23 62.12 4.75
N VAL A 728 35.82 62.32 6.03
CA VAL A 728 35.77 63.55 6.89
C VAL A 728 34.42 64.32 7.01
N LEU A 729 33.96 64.44 8.27
CA LEU A 729 32.88 65.28 8.84
C LEU A 729 33.39 66.71 9.15
N PRO A 730 32.57 67.81 9.15
CA PRO A 730 31.57 67.99 10.23
C PRO A 730 30.29 68.84 9.96
N ALA A 731 29.40 68.75 10.95
CA ALA A 731 28.26 69.58 11.37
C ALA A 731 27.98 70.98 10.74
N VAL A 732 26.69 71.34 10.66
CA VAL A 732 26.06 72.34 11.56
C VAL A 732 24.51 72.33 11.41
N VAL A 733 23.81 72.44 12.53
CA VAL A 733 22.34 72.60 12.69
C VAL A 733 22.08 74.07 13.03
N PRO A 734 21.11 74.80 12.41
CA PRO A 734 19.80 74.96 13.08
C PRO A 734 18.54 75.33 12.21
N GLN A 735 17.38 74.76 12.59
CA GLN A 735 16.12 75.46 13.01
C GLN A 735 15.38 76.43 12.02
N THR A 736 14.06 76.75 12.11
CA THR A 736 12.96 76.44 13.09
C THR A 736 11.56 76.84 12.57
N LYS A 737 10.49 76.35 13.25
CA LYS A 737 9.16 77.01 13.53
C LYS A 737 8.20 77.26 12.33
N GLU A 738 6.88 77.49 12.44
CA GLU A 738 5.72 77.37 13.39
C GLU A 738 4.46 77.73 12.54
N ASP A 739 3.17 77.39 12.75
CA ASP A 739 2.33 76.51 13.62
C ASP A 739 1.01 76.25 12.82
N ALA A 740 -0.05 75.52 13.19
CA ALA A 740 -0.53 74.77 14.39
C ALA A 740 -1.27 73.49 13.87
N GLU A 741 -2.25 72.76 14.44
CA GLU A 741 -3.09 72.58 15.67
C GLU A 741 -3.85 71.23 15.38
N ASP A 742 -4.30 70.32 16.26
CA ASP A 742 -4.29 70.17 17.73
C ASP A 742 -4.51 68.66 18.14
N SER A 743 -4.50 68.39 19.45
CA SER A 743 -4.94 67.24 20.31
C SER A 743 -6.05 66.24 19.85
N GLU A 744 -6.21 65.00 20.40
CA GLU A 744 -5.66 64.28 21.59
C GLU A 744 -5.41 62.76 21.32
N SER A 745 -4.50 62.13 22.10
CA SER A 745 -4.56 60.83 22.84
C SER A 745 -5.29 59.57 22.26
N ASP A 746 -4.90 58.30 22.44
CA ASP A 746 -3.70 57.49 22.82
C ASP A 746 -4.11 55.99 22.54
N ASP A 747 -3.34 54.90 22.64
CA ASP A 747 -1.96 54.69 23.11
C ASP A 747 -1.29 53.47 22.41
N ASP A 748 0.03 53.41 22.54
CA ASP A 748 1.04 52.31 22.52
C ASP A 748 0.72 50.82 22.17
N ALA A 749 1.70 49.99 21.80
CA ALA A 749 3.15 50.18 21.60
C ALA A 749 3.71 49.24 20.51
N SER A 750 4.88 49.59 19.95
CA SER A 750 5.68 48.69 19.12
C SER A 750 7.17 48.76 19.50
N VAL A 751 7.86 47.63 19.58
CA VAL A 751 9.34 47.62 19.62
C VAL A 751 9.89 46.52 18.71
N HIS A 752 10.79 46.90 17.81
CA HIS A 752 11.75 46.00 17.14
C HIS A 752 13.08 46.08 17.89
N LEU A 753 13.78 44.95 18.05
CA LEU A 753 15.22 44.92 18.31
C LEU A 753 15.83 43.69 17.63
N ASN A 754 17.08 43.79 17.21
CA ASN A 754 17.72 42.81 16.34
C ASN A 754 19.17 42.55 16.79
N MET A 755 19.47 41.29 17.10
CA MET A 755 20.72 40.55 16.88
C MET A 755 22.08 41.29 16.81
N GLU A 756 22.96 40.99 17.77
CA GLU A 756 24.41 40.69 17.69
C GLU A 756 24.80 40.11 19.08
N LEU A 757 25.41 38.93 19.24
CA LEU A 757 26.74 38.40 18.84
C LEU A 757 27.93 39.03 19.58
N GLU A 758 28.54 38.25 20.48
CA GLU A 758 29.99 38.19 20.77
C GLU A 758 30.28 36.86 21.53
N ASP A 759 31.55 36.44 21.58
CA ASP A 759 31.98 35.04 21.80
C ASP A 759 32.79 34.81 23.12
N ASP A 760 33.23 33.55 23.29
CA ASP A 760 34.45 33.06 23.99
C ASP A 760 34.50 32.75 25.52
N ASP A 761 35.22 31.65 25.76
CA ASP A 761 36.08 31.19 26.88
C ASP A 761 35.57 30.68 28.26
N ASP A 762 35.79 29.36 28.45
CA ASP A 762 36.54 28.68 29.52
C ASP A 762 36.00 28.33 30.94
N GLU A 763 36.35 27.09 31.35
CA GLU A 763 36.63 26.54 32.71
C GLU A 763 35.52 26.59 33.80
N GLU A 764 35.37 25.67 34.78
CA GLU A 764 35.96 24.35 35.08
C GLU A 764 35.02 23.56 36.06
N GLU A 765 35.12 22.22 36.05
CA GLU A 765 34.95 21.20 37.14
C GLU A 765 33.82 21.19 38.23
N GLU A 766 33.51 19.97 38.71
CA GLU A 766 33.00 19.56 40.05
C GLU A 766 31.61 20.06 40.58
N ASP A 767 30.84 19.33 41.41
CA ASP A 767 30.66 17.87 41.67
C ASP A 767 29.35 17.62 42.50
N GLU A 768 29.06 16.36 42.88
CA GLU A 768 28.15 15.91 44.00
C GLU A 768 26.64 16.33 44.02
N GLU A 769 25.68 15.39 43.92
CA GLU A 769 24.98 14.64 45.00
C GLU A 769 23.96 15.42 45.88
N GLU A 770 22.65 15.32 45.55
CA GLU A 770 21.56 14.87 46.46
C GLU A 770 20.29 14.42 45.68
#